data_AF-A0A7C4SPW3-F1
#
_entry.id   AF-A0A7C4SPW3-F1
#
_cell.length_a   1.000
_cell.length_b   1.000
_cell.length_c   1.000
_cell.angle_alpha   90.00
_cell.angle_beta   90.00
_cell.angle_gamma   90.00
#
_symmetry.space_group_name_H-M   'P 1'
#
loop_
_entity.id
_entity.type
_entity.pdbx_description
1 polymer ?
#
loop_
_entity_poly.entity_id
_entity_poly.type
_entity_poly.pdbx_seq_one_letter_code
_entity_poly.pdbx_strand_id
1 'polypeptide(L)'
;MSVEKLKWAAIVSFIVSMGVLLAGGFFSLDHLPPYPGKVSDPEGNVLFTKADILAGQDVYQRYGLMDHGSVWGHGSQRGMEFSATTLHLLGSSLRERAARQEYGKSFEELDDLEKKLVTVHVTQEIKTNRYDQGADTLTLTAGQVAALDEIRAFWDKTFRDGETRYGFLPNTVRTEEERLQVSRFFFWTAWVASTLRPGTDHTYTNNWPADRTVGNVPMAGTYIWTLGGVLGLFIALGIFIFCVHYYGLWYGPVKGVPLSQKLVDMPLTPSQFSAAKYFLVVILLFLVQTNFGGLLAHYTIHPASFYFPIVAKIIPYSWAKSWHLQLAIFWIATTWVGFAIYLAPIIGGVEPKKQSLLVQLLFVAILIVAAGSLLGEIAGIKGFLGDLWFWFGHQGWEFLELGRFWQILLFVGLIAWLLIVYRPIGHHLKLGHKDEFSSLILFYVLSAVLVVAFFGFGLLYGRGSHLTLSDYWRWFVVHIWVESIFEFFGVAVISLLLVTMGLATARAALMVAYFTATIVFLSGIIGTAHHYFWYGGPSFWVALGGVFSSMEPVPLFGIVVRGLMEYRSIRKEGKEFPYKWPLYFIVASSFWNFMGAGVFGFLINLPIVNYYEHGTYLTMNHGHGALFGVYGMLSIGLLLFSWRGLVDKAHWNDGALKLSFFGFNAGLVLLTFGTLFPVGILQAWTSFQKGLWVARDASFFERGFVHFLGTVRIVPDLMIIVLGVLPLAYFLFTTYPHLKARAIQEGESVWERLGVKL
;
A
#
# COMPACT_ATOMS: atom_id res chain seq x y z
N MET A 1 -9.97 -13.36 31.15
CA MET A 1 -8.76 -13.87 30.47
C MET A 1 -7.52 -13.18 31.05
N SER A 2 -6.37 -13.85 31.22
CA SER A 2 -5.15 -13.23 31.76
C SER A 2 -4.28 -12.64 30.63
N VAL A 3 -3.48 -11.62 30.96
CA VAL A 3 -2.49 -11.02 30.02
C VAL A 3 -1.53 -12.07 29.49
N GLU A 4 -1.09 -13.00 30.33
CA GLU A 4 -0.16 -14.08 29.95
C GLU A 4 -0.76 -15.03 28.90
N LYS A 5 -2.04 -15.42 29.04
CA LYS A 5 -2.72 -16.26 28.05
C LYS A 5 -2.84 -15.55 26.70
N LEU A 6 -3.17 -14.26 26.72
CA LEU A 6 -3.25 -13.43 25.53
C LEU A 6 -1.90 -13.23 24.85
N LYS A 7 -0.83 -13.04 25.64
CA LYS A 7 0.53 -12.96 25.13
C LYS A 7 0.91 -14.23 24.38
N TRP A 8 0.66 -15.40 24.96
CA TRP A 8 0.92 -16.68 24.29
C TRP A 8 0.05 -16.88 23.06
N ALA A 9 -1.22 -16.47 23.11
CA ALA A 9 -2.10 -16.51 21.94
C ALA A 9 -1.52 -15.67 20.79
N ALA A 10 -1.07 -14.44 21.05
CA ALA A 10 -0.45 -13.59 20.05
C ALA A 10 0.83 -14.21 19.46
N ILE A 11 1.70 -14.79 20.30
CA ILE A 11 2.94 -15.44 19.85
C ILE A 11 2.63 -16.67 18.98
N VAL A 12 1.70 -17.52 19.40
CA VAL A 12 1.32 -18.71 18.63
C VAL A 12 0.66 -18.31 17.31
N SER A 13 -0.27 -17.34 17.33
CA SER A 13 -0.87 -16.79 16.11
C SER A 13 0.19 -16.28 15.14
N PHE A 14 1.19 -15.54 15.63
CA PHE A 14 2.28 -15.04 14.79
C PHE A 14 3.10 -16.18 14.17
N ILE A 15 3.57 -17.13 14.98
CA ILE A 15 4.42 -18.24 14.51
C ILE A 15 3.67 -19.12 13.50
N VAL A 16 2.42 -19.49 13.80
CA VAL A 16 1.61 -20.32 12.91
C VAL A 16 1.34 -19.60 11.60
N SER A 17 0.94 -18.34 11.66
CA SER A 17 0.59 -17.57 10.46
C SER A 17 1.79 -17.32 9.56
N MET A 18 2.94 -16.99 10.15
CA MET A 18 4.19 -16.86 9.41
C MET A 18 4.62 -18.19 8.80
N GLY A 19 4.49 -19.28 9.55
CA GLY A 19 4.75 -20.63 9.06
C GLY A 19 3.90 -21.00 7.86
N VAL A 20 2.58 -20.73 7.91
CA VAL A 20 1.65 -20.96 6.80
C VAL A 20 2.04 -20.14 5.58
N LEU A 21 2.31 -18.84 5.76
CA LEU A 21 2.63 -17.94 4.66
C LEU A 21 3.95 -18.29 3.96
N LEU A 22 5.00 -18.59 4.74
CA LEU A 22 6.31 -18.99 4.22
C LEU A 22 6.26 -20.39 3.57
N ALA A 23 5.55 -21.35 4.17
CA ALA A 23 5.35 -22.66 3.59
C ALA A 23 4.57 -22.57 2.27
N GLY A 24 3.50 -21.76 2.22
CA GLY A 24 2.77 -21.48 0.98
C GLY A 24 3.65 -20.84 -0.09
N GLY A 25 4.54 -19.91 0.29
CA GLY A 25 5.54 -19.35 -0.61
C GLY A 25 6.48 -20.42 -1.17
N PHE A 26 7.00 -21.28 -0.31
CA PHE A 26 7.88 -22.39 -0.70
C PHE A 26 7.19 -23.37 -1.65
N PHE A 27 5.96 -23.81 -1.35
CA PHE A 27 5.18 -24.69 -2.23
C PHE A 27 4.80 -24.03 -3.56
N SER A 28 4.79 -22.69 -3.63
CA SER A 28 4.50 -21.98 -4.88
C SER A 28 5.66 -22.01 -5.87
N LEU A 29 6.90 -22.26 -5.42
CA LEU A 29 8.10 -22.19 -6.27
C LEU A 29 8.04 -23.16 -7.46
N ASP A 30 7.57 -24.39 -7.24
CA ASP A 30 7.44 -25.41 -8.30
C ASP A 30 6.20 -25.20 -9.18
N HIS A 31 5.36 -24.21 -8.86
CA HIS A 31 4.11 -23.91 -9.55
C HIS A 31 4.12 -22.53 -10.22
N LEU A 32 5.27 -21.86 -10.28
CA LEU A 32 5.38 -20.59 -11.00
C LEU A 32 5.22 -20.81 -12.51
N PRO A 33 4.63 -19.85 -13.25
CA PRO A 33 4.65 -19.90 -14.70
C PRO A 33 6.09 -19.90 -15.21
N PRO A 34 6.44 -20.73 -16.21
CA PRO A 34 7.81 -20.75 -16.71
C PRO A 34 8.12 -19.45 -17.46
N TYR A 35 9.38 -19.01 -17.39
CA TYR A 35 9.98 -18.25 -18.48
C TYR A 35 10.60 -19.27 -19.44
N PRO A 36 9.97 -19.55 -20.59
CA PRO A 36 10.47 -20.57 -21.50
C PRO A 36 11.89 -20.24 -21.95
N GLY A 37 12.79 -21.22 -21.93
CA GLY A 37 14.14 -21.08 -22.46
C GLY A 37 14.12 -20.58 -23.90
N LYS A 38 13.20 -21.12 -24.72
CA LYS A 38 12.92 -20.70 -26.09
C LYS A 38 11.43 -20.59 -26.35
N VAL A 39 11.05 -19.62 -27.18
CA VAL A 39 9.74 -19.55 -27.81
C VAL A 39 9.94 -19.72 -29.31
N SER A 40 9.27 -20.69 -29.91
CA SER A 40 9.44 -21.04 -31.33
C SER A 40 8.13 -21.00 -32.10
N ASP A 41 8.25 -20.90 -33.42
CA ASP A 41 7.16 -21.16 -34.36
C ASP A 41 6.91 -22.68 -34.53
N PRO A 42 5.87 -23.10 -35.28
CA PRO A 42 5.60 -24.51 -35.56
C PRO A 42 6.72 -25.24 -36.32
N GLU A 43 7.53 -24.51 -37.09
CA GLU A 43 8.66 -25.04 -37.86
C GLU A 43 9.94 -25.23 -37.02
N GLY A 44 9.95 -24.71 -35.79
CA GLY A 44 11.06 -24.82 -34.85
C GLY A 44 12.05 -23.65 -34.89
N ASN A 45 11.76 -22.58 -35.63
CA ASN A 45 12.56 -21.36 -35.62
C ASN A 45 12.33 -20.60 -34.30
N VAL A 46 13.41 -20.14 -33.67
CA VAL A 46 13.34 -19.40 -32.41
C VAL A 46 12.91 -17.96 -32.67
N LEU A 47 11.81 -17.53 -32.04
CA LEU A 47 11.26 -16.18 -32.13
C LEU A 47 11.87 -15.25 -31.08
N PHE A 48 12.01 -15.76 -29.85
CA PHE A 48 12.69 -15.10 -28.74
C PHE A 48 12.98 -16.10 -27.61
N THR A 49 13.75 -15.67 -26.63
CA THR A 49 14.27 -16.49 -25.53
C THR A 49 13.87 -15.97 -24.16
N LYS A 50 14.15 -16.75 -23.11
CA LYS A 50 14.05 -16.32 -21.72
C LYS A 50 14.77 -14.99 -21.45
N ALA A 51 15.95 -14.79 -22.04
CA ALA A 51 16.73 -13.57 -21.85
C ALA A 51 16.00 -12.34 -22.39
N ASP A 52 15.30 -12.47 -23.53
CA ASP A 52 14.51 -11.39 -24.11
C ASP A 52 13.31 -11.00 -23.25
N ILE A 53 12.66 -11.98 -22.61
CA ILE A 53 11.53 -11.74 -21.70
C ILE A 53 12.02 -10.99 -20.45
N LEU A 54 13.14 -11.43 -19.86
CA LEU A 54 13.73 -10.76 -18.69
C LEU A 54 14.24 -9.35 -19.02
N ALA A 55 14.81 -9.14 -20.21
CA ALA A 55 15.17 -7.81 -20.68
C ALA A 55 13.93 -6.91 -20.83
N GLY A 56 12.81 -7.46 -21.31
CA GLY A 56 11.53 -6.74 -21.34
C GLY A 56 11.00 -6.39 -19.96
N GLN A 57 11.16 -7.28 -18.98
CA GLN A 57 10.82 -6.99 -17.58
C GLN A 57 11.72 -5.88 -17.01
N ASP A 58 13.02 -5.87 -17.32
CA ASP A 58 13.92 -4.78 -16.93
C ASP A 58 13.46 -3.44 -17.52
N VAL A 59 13.00 -3.41 -18.78
CA VAL A 59 12.45 -2.20 -19.42
C VAL A 59 11.17 -1.74 -18.71
N TYR A 60 10.24 -2.67 -18.43
CA TYR A 60 9.02 -2.39 -17.68
C TYR A 60 9.33 -1.73 -16.32
N GLN A 61 10.33 -2.24 -15.61
CA GLN A 61 10.74 -1.74 -14.31
C GLN A 61 11.48 -0.39 -14.39
N ARG A 62 12.48 -0.29 -15.27
CA ARG A 62 13.35 0.88 -15.45
C ARG A 62 12.58 2.16 -15.73
N TYR A 63 11.58 2.09 -16.60
CA TYR A 63 10.77 3.24 -17.01
C TYR A 63 9.58 3.51 -16.08
N GLY A 64 9.46 2.76 -14.97
CA GLY A 64 8.37 2.90 -14.01
C GLY A 64 7.00 2.64 -14.64
N LEU A 65 6.90 1.67 -15.55
CA LEU A 65 5.63 1.41 -16.26
C LEU A 65 4.53 0.86 -15.35
N MET A 66 4.89 0.24 -14.22
CA MET A 66 3.94 -0.12 -13.15
C MET A 66 3.27 1.11 -12.51
N ASP A 67 3.93 2.25 -12.53
CA ASP A 67 3.37 3.52 -12.05
C ASP A 67 2.54 4.22 -13.12
N HIS A 68 2.52 3.71 -14.35
CA HIS A 68 1.71 4.23 -15.45
C HIS A 68 0.48 3.35 -15.74
N GLY A 69 0.69 2.05 -15.88
CA GLY A 69 -0.32 1.01 -16.10
C GLY A 69 -0.18 -0.11 -15.08
N SER A 70 -0.54 -1.34 -15.46
CA SER A 70 -0.45 -2.49 -14.55
C SER A 70 -0.12 -3.79 -15.29
N VAL A 71 0.46 -4.75 -14.56
CA VAL A 71 0.56 -6.15 -14.98
C VAL A 71 -0.14 -7.01 -13.94
N TRP A 72 -1.02 -7.88 -14.40
CA TRP A 72 -1.85 -8.73 -13.53
C TRP A 72 -2.63 -7.94 -12.49
N GLY A 73 -3.05 -6.72 -12.87
CA GLY A 73 -3.85 -5.81 -12.07
C GLY A 73 -3.08 -5.04 -10.98
N HIS A 74 -1.79 -5.35 -10.75
CA HIS A 74 -0.93 -4.57 -9.86
C HIS A 74 -0.24 -3.43 -10.61
N GLY A 75 -0.33 -2.22 -10.05
CA GLY A 75 0.14 -0.98 -10.67
C GLY A 75 -0.96 0.09 -10.74
N SER A 76 -0.74 1.12 -11.53
CA SER A 76 -1.64 2.28 -11.67
C SER A 76 -2.99 1.96 -12.30
N GLN A 77 -4.04 2.66 -11.85
CA GLN A 77 -5.44 2.33 -12.16
C GLN A 77 -6.04 3.06 -13.39
N ARG A 78 -5.32 4.02 -13.96
CA ARG A 78 -5.77 4.81 -15.13
C ARG A 78 -5.13 4.38 -16.45
N GLY A 79 -3.91 3.86 -16.45
CA GLY A 79 -3.23 3.41 -17.66
C GLY A 79 -3.78 2.09 -18.21
N MET A 80 -3.13 1.54 -19.22
CA MET A 80 -3.47 0.20 -19.72
C MET A 80 -3.13 -0.88 -18.68
N GLU A 81 -3.92 -1.95 -18.67
CA GLU A 81 -3.55 -3.21 -18.02
C GLU A 81 -2.82 -4.03 -19.09
N PHE A 82 -1.50 -4.04 -19.06
CA PHE A 82 -0.66 -4.47 -20.18
C PHE A 82 -0.93 -5.93 -20.59
N SER A 83 -1.20 -6.80 -19.61
CA SER A 83 -1.53 -8.21 -19.87
C SER A 83 -2.90 -8.37 -20.52
N ALA A 84 -3.93 -7.67 -20.03
CA ALA A 84 -5.29 -7.72 -20.52
C ALA A 84 -5.41 -7.07 -21.90
N THR A 85 -4.75 -5.94 -22.13
CA THR A 85 -4.69 -5.30 -23.46
C THR A 85 -4.00 -6.22 -24.46
N THR A 86 -2.85 -6.79 -24.11
CA THR A 86 -2.12 -7.71 -25.00
C THR A 86 -2.90 -8.99 -25.27
N LEU A 87 -3.56 -9.56 -24.25
CA LEU A 87 -4.42 -10.74 -24.38
C LEU A 87 -5.63 -10.47 -25.28
N HIS A 88 -6.26 -9.30 -25.13
CA HIS A 88 -7.37 -8.90 -25.99
C HIS A 88 -6.91 -8.77 -27.46
N LEU A 89 -5.76 -8.14 -27.71
CA LEU A 89 -5.17 -8.04 -29.05
C LEU A 89 -4.90 -9.42 -29.65
N LEU A 90 -4.30 -10.33 -28.87
CA LEU A 90 -4.06 -11.72 -29.28
C LEU A 90 -5.37 -12.41 -29.67
N GLY A 91 -6.39 -12.35 -28.82
CA GLY A 91 -7.69 -12.97 -29.07
C GLY A 91 -8.39 -12.39 -30.30
N SER A 92 -8.39 -11.07 -30.45
CA SER A 92 -9.02 -10.39 -31.60
C SER A 92 -8.31 -10.71 -32.91
N SER A 93 -6.98 -10.75 -32.91
CA SER A 93 -6.17 -11.11 -34.08
C SER A 93 -6.44 -12.55 -34.53
N LEU A 94 -6.49 -13.49 -33.57
CA LEU A 94 -6.80 -14.90 -33.86
C LEU A 94 -8.23 -15.09 -34.40
N ARG A 95 -9.22 -14.41 -33.82
CA ARG A 95 -10.62 -14.48 -34.29
C ARG A 95 -10.79 -13.92 -35.70
N GLU A 96 -10.16 -12.79 -36.01
CA GLU A 96 -10.19 -12.20 -37.35
C GLU A 96 -9.56 -13.15 -38.38
N ARG A 97 -8.45 -13.81 -38.04
CA ARG A 97 -7.81 -14.79 -38.93
C ARG A 97 -8.66 -16.04 -39.12
N ALA A 98 -9.16 -16.62 -38.04
CA ALA A 98 -10.04 -17.79 -38.10
C ALA A 98 -11.30 -17.50 -38.92
N ALA A 99 -11.92 -16.33 -38.73
CA ALA A 99 -13.07 -15.88 -39.53
C ALA A 99 -12.76 -15.84 -41.04
N ARG A 100 -11.62 -15.24 -41.41
CA ARG A 100 -11.20 -15.18 -42.82
C ARG A 100 -10.87 -16.54 -43.41
N GLN A 101 -10.23 -17.42 -42.63
CA GLN A 101 -9.84 -18.75 -43.08
C GLN A 101 -11.03 -19.70 -43.23
N GLU A 102 -11.96 -19.68 -42.27
CA GLU A 102 -13.10 -20.61 -42.23
C GLU A 102 -14.29 -20.13 -43.06
N TYR A 103 -14.54 -18.81 -43.12
CA TYR A 103 -15.75 -18.22 -43.71
C TYR A 103 -15.49 -17.19 -44.81
N GLY A 104 -14.23 -16.78 -45.05
CA GLY A 104 -13.88 -15.78 -46.05
C GLY A 104 -14.37 -14.35 -45.75
N LYS A 105 -14.81 -14.08 -44.52
CA LYS A 105 -15.35 -12.79 -44.05
C LYS A 105 -14.53 -12.25 -42.87
N SER A 106 -14.66 -10.97 -42.56
CA SER A 106 -14.13 -10.45 -41.29
C SER A 106 -14.95 -10.98 -40.11
N PHE A 107 -14.36 -11.02 -38.90
CA PHE A 107 -15.05 -11.52 -37.72
C PHE A 107 -16.33 -10.74 -37.43
N GLU A 108 -16.34 -9.43 -37.68
CA GLU A 108 -17.51 -8.59 -37.41
C GLU A 108 -18.69 -8.83 -38.36
N GLU A 109 -18.42 -9.32 -39.58
CA GLU A 109 -19.42 -9.64 -40.61
C GLU A 109 -20.05 -11.04 -40.47
N LEU A 110 -19.49 -11.87 -39.58
CA LEU A 110 -20.04 -13.18 -39.25
C LEU A 110 -21.39 -13.07 -38.53
N ASP A 111 -22.26 -14.06 -38.74
CA ASP A 111 -23.47 -14.20 -37.94
C ASP A 111 -23.18 -14.66 -36.49
N ASP A 112 -24.18 -14.62 -35.62
CA ASP A 112 -24.01 -14.94 -34.21
C ASP A 112 -23.54 -16.38 -33.92
N LEU A 113 -23.89 -17.34 -34.79
CA LEU A 113 -23.47 -18.74 -34.63
C LEU A 113 -22.03 -18.89 -35.11
N GLU A 114 -21.71 -18.34 -36.27
CA GLU A 114 -20.35 -18.27 -36.84
C GLU A 114 -19.38 -17.60 -35.84
N LYS A 115 -19.75 -16.44 -35.26
CA LYS A 115 -18.96 -15.75 -34.22
C LYS A 115 -18.68 -16.63 -33.01
N LYS A 116 -19.67 -17.40 -32.54
CA LYS A 116 -19.52 -18.31 -31.39
C LYS A 116 -18.59 -19.47 -31.71
N LEU A 117 -18.73 -20.09 -32.88
CA LEU A 117 -17.88 -21.20 -33.32
C LEU A 117 -16.42 -20.76 -33.42
N VAL A 118 -16.15 -19.64 -34.09
CA VAL A 118 -14.81 -19.05 -34.18
C VAL A 118 -14.25 -18.73 -32.79
N THR A 119 -15.07 -18.12 -31.91
CA THR A 119 -14.63 -17.78 -30.55
C THR A 119 -14.27 -19.02 -29.73
N VAL A 120 -15.02 -20.12 -29.87
CA VAL A 120 -14.72 -21.38 -29.18
C VAL A 120 -13.42 -21.99 -29.69
N HIS A 121 -13.21 -22.03 -31.01
CA HIS A 121 -11.98 -22.54 -31.62
C HIS A 121 -10.75 -21.75 -31.13
N VAL A 122 -10.80 -20.41 -31.20
CA VAL A 122 -9.73 -19.53 -30.73
C VAL A 122 -9.51 -19.68 -29.22
N THR A 123 -10.58 -19.82 -28.44
CA THR A 123 -10.45 -20.03 -26.99
C THR A 123 -9.70 -21.33 -26.69
N GLN A 124 -10.02 -22.43 -27.37
CA GLN A 124 -9.29 -23.69 -27.21
C GLN A 124 -7.82 -23.54 -27.61
N GLU A 125 -7.54 -22.81 -28.69
CA GLU A 125 -6.18 -22.54 -29.14
C GLU A 125 -5.37 -21.77 -28.09
N ILE A 126 -5.91 -20.66 -27.56
CA ILE A 126 -5.26 -19.82 -26.55
C ILE A 126 -5.04 -20.56 -25.22
N LYS A 127 -6.04 -21.32 -24.78
CA LYS A 127 -6.04 -22.00 -23.48
C LYS A 127 -5.10 -23.20 -23.44
N THR A 128 -4.87 -23.86 -24.57
CA THR A 128 -4.02 -25.06 -24.66
C THR A 128 -2.57 -24.72 -24.32
N ASN A 129 -2.02 -25.42 -23.32
CA ASN A 129 -0.62 -25.26 -22.93
C ASN A 129 0.30 -26.05 -23.86
N ARG A 130 1.16 -25.33 -24.58
CA ARG A 130 2.15 -25.87 -25.54
C ARG A 130 3.59 -25.68 -25.06
N TYR A 131 3.79 -25.46 -23.76
CA TYR A 131 5.12 -25.45 -23.17
C TYR A 131 5.56 -26.88 -22.83
N ASP A 132 6.65 -27.31 -23.43
CA ASP A 132 7.32 -28.57 -23.10
C ASP A 132 8.40 -28.30 -22.04
N GLN A 133 8.19 -28.83 -20.83
CA GLN A 133 9.12 -28.68 -19.71
C GLN A 133 10.45 -29.41 -19.94
N GLY A 134 10.45 -30.53 -20.66
CA GLY A 134 11.67 -31.30 -20.95
C GLY A 134 12.55 -30.62 -21.99
N ALA A 135 11.93 -29.99 -23.00
CA ALA A 135 12.64 -29.22 -24.02
C ALA A 135 12.88 -27.74 -23.65
N ASP A 136 12.30 -27.26 -22.53
CA ASP A 136 12.27 -25.86 -22.12
C ASP A 136 11.85 -24.91 -23.26
N THR A 137 10.81 -25.32 -24.00
CA THR A 137 10.37 -24.65 -25.23
C THR A 137 8.86 -24.46 -25.24
N LEU A 138 8.42 -23.23 -25.51
CA LEU A 138 7.02 -22.89 -25.80
C LEU A 138 6.85 -22.79 -27.32
N THR A 139 6.05 -23.68 -27.90
CA THR A 139 5.74 -23.64 -29.33
C THR A 139 4.43 -22.88 -29.57
N LEU A 140 4.51 -21.77 -30.30
CA LEU A 140 3.35 -20.98 -30.72
C LEU A 140 2.72 -21.58 -31.98
N THR A 141 1.40 -21.43 -32.13
CA THR A 141 0.73 -21.75 -33.40
C THR A 141 1.06 -20.71 -34.47
N ALA A 142 0.83 -21.04 -35.75
CA ALA A 142 0.99 -20.07 -36.84
C ALA A 142 0.12 -18.81 -36.64
N GLY A 143 -1.10 -18.97 -36.09
CA GLY A 143 -1.98 -17.85 -35.76
C GLY A 143 -1.39 -16.95 -34.66
N GLN A 144 -0.81 -17.55 -33.61
CA GLN A 144 -0.17 -16.84 -32.51
C GLN A 144 1.10 -16.11 -32.96
N VAL A 145 1.90 -16.70 -33.84
CA VAL A 145 3.09 -16.06 -34.44
C VAL A 145 2.67 -14.82 -35.22
N ALA A 146 1.65 -14.92 -36.06
CA ALA A 146 1.18 -13.76 -36.81
C ALA A 146 0.56 -12.68 -35.90
N ALA A 147 -0.02 -13.05 -34.76
CA ALA A 147 -0.54 -12.09 -33.77
C ALA A 147 0.59 -11.41 -32.99
N LEU A 148 1.70 -12.10 -32.77
CA LEU A 148 2.89 -11.56 -32.11
C LEU A 148 3.44 -10.34 -32.87
N ASP A 149 3.44 -10.37 -34.20
CA ASP A 149 3.88 -9.23 -35.03
C ASP A 149 2.95 -8.01 -34.89
N GLU A 150 1.63 -8.22 -34.82
CA GLU A 150 0.66 -7.14 -34.59
C GLU A 150 0.82 -6.53 -33.20
N ILE A 151 1.03 -7.37 -32.18
CA ILE A 151 1.28 -6.95 -30.79
C ILE A 151 2.57 -6.12 -30.71
N ARG A 152 3.65 -6.58 -31.38
CA ARG A 152 4.90 -5.84 -31.48
C ARG A 152 4.68 -4.47 -32.10
N ALA A 153 3.97 -4.40 -33.22
CA ALA A 153 3.70 -3.14 -33.90
C ALA A 153 2.86 -2.18 -33.02
N PHE A 154 1.88 -2.71 -32.29
CA PHE A 154 1.07 -1.93 -31.35
C PHE A 154 1.91 -1.30 -30.24
N TRP A 155 2.75 -2.07 -29.56
CA TRP A 155 3.58 -1.57 -28.46
C TRP A 155 4.73 -0.67 -28.94
N ASP A 156 5.35 -0.98 -30.09
CA ASP A 156 6.35 -0.09 -30.70
C ASP A 156 5.75 1.29 -30.98
N LYS A 157 4.61 1.34 -31.68
CA LYS A 157 3.90 2.59 -31.97
C LYS A 157 3.54 3.35 -30.70
N THR A 158 2.94 2.67 -29.72
CA THR A 158 2.49 3.28 -28.46
C THR A 158 3.63 3.97 -27.72
N PHE A 159 4.80 3.33 -27.59
CA PHE A 159 5.92 3.91 -26.84
C PHE A 159 6.83 4.84 -27.65
N ARG A 160 6.91 4.67 -28.97
CA ARG A 160 7.65 5.56 -29.88
C ARG A 160 6.93 6.87 -30.07
N ASP A 161 5.68 6.79 -30.55
CA ASP A 161 4.90 7.96 -30.96
C ASP A 161 4.19 8.59 -29.75
N GLY A 162 4.03 7.82 -28.67
CA GLY A 162 3.23 8.20 -27.51
C GLY A 162 1.75 7.85 -27.71
N GLU A 163 0.99 7.93 -26.64
CA GLU A 163 -0.45 7.73 -26.66
C GLU A 163 -1.08 8.63 -25.59
N THR A 164 -1.53 9.79 -26.07
CA THR A 164 -2.01 10.89 -25.22
C THR A 164 -3.24 10.51 -24.41
N ARG A 165 -4.14 9.63 -24.89
CA ARG A 165 -5.35 9.22 -24.14
C ARG A 165 -5.03 8.43 -22.87
N TYR A 166 -3.84 7.87 -22.82
CA TYR A 166 -3.28 7.16 -21.67
C TYR A 166 -2.16 7.94 -20.97
N GLY A 167 -1.80 9.12 -21.45
CA GLY A 167 -0.74 9.95 -20.89
C GLY A 167 0.68 9.49 -21.22
N PHE A 168 0.86 8.56 -22.16
CA PHE A 168 2.19 8.19 -22.65
C PHE A 168 2.75 9.31 -23.51
N LEU A 169 3.91 9.83 -23.11
CA LEU A 169 4.63 10.83 -23.90
C LEU A 169 5.41 10.14 -25.04
N PRO A 170 5.71 10.85 -26.14
CA PRO A 170 6.58 10.32 -27.19
C PRO A 170 7.93 9.87 -26.62
N ASN A 171 8.46 8.77 -27.15
CA ASN A 171 9.71 8.14 -26.71
C ASN A 171 9.74 7.84 -25.19
N THR A 172 8.61 7.39 -24.63
CA THR A 172 8.56 6.88 -23.24
C THR A 172 9.55 5.73 -23.07
N VAL A 173 9.60 4.82 -24.04
CA VAL A 173 10.68 3.82 -24.20
C VAL A 173 11.48 4.17 -25.45
N ARG A 174 12.75 4.54 -25.25
CA ARG A 174 13.52 5.31 -26.24
C ARG A 174 14.00 4.49 -27.43
N THR A 175 14.55 3.31 -27.18
CA THR A 175 15.19 2.51 -28.21
C THR A 175 14.21 1.50 -28.81
N GLU A 176 14.39 1.17 -30.09
CA GLU A 176 13.57 0.14 -30.75
C GLU A 176 13.78 -1.24 -30.11
N GLU A 177 15.00 -1.54 -29.69
CA GLU A 177 15.34 -2.77 -28.99
C GLU A 177 14.56 -2.92 -27.67
N GLU A 178 14.56 -1.89 -26.82
CA GLU A 178 13.80 -1.92 -25.55
C GLU A 178 12.28 -2.03 -25.80
N ARG A 179 11.77 -1.40 -26.86
CA ARG A 179 10.34 -1.52 -27.25
C ARG A 179 9.98 -2.93 -27.71
N LEU A 180 10.87 -3.60 -28.45
CA LEU A 180 10.71 -4.99 -28.81
C LEU A 180 10.75 -5.91 -27.57
N GLN A 181 11.71 -5.68 -26.68
CA GLN A 181 11.88 -6.45 -25.44
C GLN A 181 10.64 -6.35 -24.55
N VAL A 182 10.15 -5.13 -24.27
CA VAL A 182 8.97 -4.95 -23.40
C VAL A 182 7.70 -5.54 -24.03
N SER A 183 7.56 -5.49 -25.36
CA SER A 183 6.47 -6.15 -26.07
C SER A 183 6.49 -7.67 -25.87
N ARG A 184 7.67 -8.30 -25.87
CA ARG A 184 7.82 -9.75 -25.61
C ARG A 184 7.47 -10.09 -24.15
N PHE A 185 7.82 -9.23 -23.22
CA PHE A 185 7.41 -9.36 -21.82
C PHE A 185 5.89 -9.27 -21.67
N PHE A 186 5.22 -8.30 -22.30
CA PHE A 186 3.75 -8.19 -22.26
C PHE A 186 3.04 -9.36 -22.96
N PHE A 187 3.63 -9.90 -24.04
CA PHE A 187 3.13 -11.13 -24.64
C PHE A 187 3.22 -12.31 -23.66
N TRP A 188 4.36 -12.46 -22.97
CA TRP A 188 4.52 -13.50 -21.95
C TRP A 188 3.50 -13.33 -20.81
N THR A 189 3.29 -12.12 -20.29
CA THR A 189 2.31 -11.92 -19.21
C THR A 189 0.87 -12.23 -19.65
N ALA A 190 0.52 -11.95 -20.92
CA ALA A 190 -0.76 -12.33 -21.52
C ALA A 190 -0.89 -13.84 -21.70
N TRP A 191 0.16 -14.52 -22.18
CA TRP A 191 0.21 -15.98 -22.31
C TRP A 191 -0.02 -16.67 -20.96
N VAL A 192 0.70 -16.23 -19.92
CA VAL A 192 0.51 -16.71 -18.54
C VAL A 192 -0.95 -16.51 -18.09
N ALA A 193 -1.55 -15.37 -18.41
CA ALA A 193 -2.91 -15.05 -18.00
C ALA A 193 -4.00 -15.89 -18.71
N SER A 194 -3.67 -16.47 -19.87
CA SER A 194 -4.65 -17.13 -20.75
C SER A 194 -4.47 -18.64 -20.89
N THR A 195 -3.27 -19.17 -20.62
CA THR A 195 -2.93 -20.58 -20.82
C THR A 195 -3.16 -21.39 -19.55
N LEU A 196 -3.76 -22.58 -19.69
CA LEU A 196 -4.08 -23.49 -18.59
C LEU A 196 -2.80 -24.00 -17.89
N ARG A 197 -2.84 -24.14 -16.57
CA ARG A 197 -1.78 -24.86 -15.85
C ARG A 197 -1.84 -26.34 -16.23
N PRO A 198 -0.69 -27.03 -16.36
CA PRO A 198 -0.67 -28.47 -16.67
C PRO A 198 -1.55 -29.27 -15.71
N GLY A 199 -2.42 -30.11 -16.26
CA GLY A 199 -3.30 -30.99 -15.47
C GLY A 199 -4.47 -30.29 -14.76
N THR A 200 -4.77 -29.03 -15.08
CA THR A 200 -5.86 -28.26 -14.47
C THR A 200 -6.81 -27.65 -15.51
N ASP A 201 -7.92 -27.08 -15.03
CA ASP A 201 -8.95 -26.39 -15.80
C ASP A 201 -8.90 -24.85 -15.70
N HIS A 202 -7.84 -24.30 -15.10
CA HIS A 202 -7.65 -22.86 -14.93
C HIS A 202 -6.24 -22.39 -15.35
N THR A 203 -6.11 -21.10 -15.67
CA THR A 203 -4.84 -20.50 -16.12
C THR A 203 -3.87 -20.28 -14.96
N TYR A 204 -2.62 -19.91 -15.29
CA TYR A 204 -1.62 -19.59 -14.25
C TYR A 204 -2.06 -18.46 -13.31
N THR A 205 -2.92 -17.56 -13.78
CA THR A 205 -3.50 -16.44 -13.00
C THR A 205 -4.92 -16.76 -12.48
N ASN A 206 -5.28 -18.03 -12.38
CA ASN A 206 -6.61 -18.47 -11.91
C ASN A 206 -7.76 -17.88 -12.75
N ASN A 207 -7.58 -17.90 -14.08
CA ASN A 207 -8.47 -17.34 -15.12
C ASN A 207 -8.60 -15.81 -15.12
N TRP A 208 -7.78 -15.06 -14.40
CA TRP A 208 -7.77 -13.60 -14.49
C TRP A 208 -6.89 -13.11 -15.66
N PRO A 209 -7.19 -12.03 -16.39
CA PRO A 209 -8.27 -11.07 -16.20
C PRO A 209 -9.61 -11.55 -16.75
N ALA A 210 -10.70 -10.96 -16.26
CA ALA A 210 -12.04 -11.18 -16.81
C ALA A 210 -12.10 -10.82 -18.30
N ASP A 211 -12.23 -11.83 -19.17
CA ASP A 211 -12.46 -11.66 -20.60
C ASP A 211 -13.07 -12.94 -21.19
N ARG A 212 -14.38 -12.90 -21.45
CA ARG A 212 -15.13 -14.04 -21.99
C ARG A 212 -14.71 -14.39 -23.41
N THR A 213 -14.17 -13.44 -24.17
CA THR A 213 -13.80 -13.63 -25.58
C THR A 213 -12.58 -14.54 -25.75
N VAL A 214 -11.81 -14.75 -24.67
CA VAL A 214 -10.66 -15.66 -24.60
C VAL A 214 -10.89 -16.79 -23.58
N GLY A 215 -12.13 -16.98 -23.13
CA GLY A 215 -12.51 -18.02 -22.17
C GLY A 215 -12.05 -17.80 -20.74
N ASN A 216 -11.69 -16.57 -20.34
CA ASN A 216 -11.41 -16.24 -18.96
C ASN A 216 -12.72 -15.93 -18.21
N VAL A 217 -13.10 -16.87 -17.34
CA VAL A 217 -14.25 -16.77 -16.43
C VAL A 217 -13.84 -17.27 -15.03
N PRO A 218 -14.49 -16.81 -13.94
CA PRO A 218 -14.16 -17.25 -12.60
C PRO A 218 -14.24 -18.78 -12.47
N MET A 219 -13.21 -19.40 -11.87
CA MET A 219 -13.21 -20.83 -11.57
C MET A 219 -14.17 -21.16 -10.41
N ALA A 220 -14.55 -22.43 -10.29
CA ALA A 220 -15.43 -22.88 -9.18
C ALA A 220 -14.88 -22.51 -7.80
N GLY A 221 -13.55 -22.61 -7.61
CA GLY A 221 -12.88 -22.22 -6.36
C GLY A 221 -13.09 -20.75 -5.99
N THR A 222 -13.19 -19.84 -6.97
CA THR A 222 -13.46 -18.41 -6.71
C THR A 222 -14.80 -18.20 -5.99
N TYR A 223 -15.84 -18.95 -6.39
CA TYR A 223 -17.14 -18.91 -5.74
C TYR A 223 -17.12 -19.58 -4.35
N ILE A 224 -16.53 -20.76 -4.25
CA ILE A 224 -16.46 -21.51 -2.99
C ILE A 224 -15.74 -20.70 -1.91
N TRP A 225 -14.59 -20.09 -2.23
CA TRP A 225 -13.80 -19.34 -1.25
C TRP A 225 -14.34 -17.94 -0.98
N THR A 226 -15.20 -17.41 -1.85
CA THR A 226 -16.04 -16.26 -1.50
C THR A 226 -17.01 -16.61 -0.37
N LEU A 227 -17.72 -17.73 -0.47
CA LEU A 227 -18.63 -18.19 0.59
C LEU A 227 -17.85 -18.54 1.87
N GLY A 228 -16.68 -19.16 1.72
CA GLY A 228 -15.76 -19.45 2.82
C GLY A 228 -15.32 -18.18 3.55
N GLY A 229 -14.98 -17.11 2.82
CA GLY A 229 -14.63 -15.80 3.38
C GLY A 229 -15.75 -15.17 4.19
N VAL A 230 -16.98 -15.14 3.63
CA VAL A 230 -18.16 -14.62 4.33
C VAL A 230 -18.46 -15.42 5.61
N LEU A 231 -18.38 -16.76 5.53
CA LEU A 231 -18.56 -17.62 6.70
C LEU A 231 -17.48 -17.36 7.77
N GLY A 232 -16.22 -17.27 7.35
CA GLY A 232 -15.08 -16.97 8.22
C GLY A 232 -15.26 -15.64 8.96
N LEU A 233 -15.69 -14.59 8.26
CA LEU A 233 -16.01 -13.29 8.85
C LEU A 233 -17.04 -13.42 9.98
N PHE A 234 -18.18 -14.06 9.73
CA PHE A 234 -19.26 -14.15 10.73
C PHE A 234 -18.86 -14.98 11.96
N ILE A 235 -18.12 -16.08 11.75
CA ILE A 235 -17.59 -16.89 12.86
C ILE A 235 -16.62 -16.07 13.70
N ALA A 236 -15.65 -15.41 13.04
CA ALA A 236 -14.65 -14.60 13.72
C ALA A 236 -15.29 -13.41 14.47
N LEU A 237 -16.26 -12.74 13.86
CA LEU A 237 -17.01 -11.65 14.48
C LEU A 237 -17.82 -12.14 15.71
N GLY A 238 -18.49 -13.29 15.60
CA GLY A 238 -19.23 -13.87 16.72
C GLY A 238 -18.34 -14.19 17.91
N ILE A 239 -17.17 -14.81 17.65
CA ILE A 239 -16.17 -15.11 18.69
C ILE A 239 -15.61 -13.82 19.29
N PHE A 240 -15.31 -12.82 18.45
CA PHE A 240 -14.82 -11.51 18.90
C PHE A 240 -15.79 -10.83 19.86
N ILE A 241 -17.07 -10.71 19.46
CA ILE A 241 -18.12 -10.10 20.28
C ILE A 241 -18.28 -10.85 21.60
N PHE A 242 -18.34 -12.19 21.55
CA PHE A 242 -18.42 -13.02 22.75
C PHE A 242 -17.25 -12.73 23.70
N CYS A 243 -16.01 -12.75 23.20
CA CYS A 243 -14.82 -12.49 24.01
C CYS A 243 -14.80 -11.08 24.61
N VAL A 244 -15.17 -10.06 23.83
CA VAL A 244 -15.22 -8.65 24.26
C VAL A 244 -16.14 -8.49 25.48
N HIS A 245 -17.38 -9.01 25.38
CA HIS A 245 -18.39 -8.84 26.41
C HIS A 245 -18.21 -9.79 27.60
N TYR A 246 -17.91 -11.06 27.35
CA TYR A 246 -17.75 -12.05 28.42
C TYR A 246 -16.53 -11.76 29.31
N TYR A 247 -15.41 -11.32 28.72
CA TYR A 247 -14.19 -11.00 29.48
C TYR A 247 -14.04 -9.52 29.83
N GLY A 248 -14.99 -8.67 29.44
CA GLY A 248 -14.97 -7.24 29.75
C GLY A 248 -13.77 -6.48 29.16
N LEU A 249 -13.21 -6.94 28.03
CA LEU A 249 -11.90 -6.51 27.52
C LEU A 249 -11.83 -4.99 27.19
N TRP A 250 -12.96 -4.35 26.88
CA TRP A 250 -13.04 -2.92 26.52
C TRP A 250 -13.61 -2.02 27.63
N TYR A 251 -13.96 -2.59 28.79
CA TYR A 251 -14.63 -1.89 29.87
C TYR A 251 -13.66 -1.68 31.04
N GLY A 252 -13.38 -0.43 31.38
CA GLY A 252 -12.54 -0.09 32.53
C GLY A 252 -12.73 1.37 32.98
N PRO A 253 -12.55 1.67 34.28
CA PRO A 253 -12.67 3.05 34.77
C PRO A 253 -11.52 3.90 34.21
N VAL A 254 -11.88 5.04 33.62
CA VAL A 254 -10.90 6.10 33.29
C VAL A 254 -10.36 6.65 34.60
N LYS A 255 -9.03 6.64 34.79
CA LYS A 255 -8.39 7.38 35.89
C LYS A 255 -8.02 8.78 35.36
N GLY A 256 -8.21 9.79 36.21
CA GLY A 256 -8.31 11.19 35.77
C GLY A 256 -7.04 11.84 35.21
N VAL A 257 -7.28 13.07 34.74
CA VAL A 257 -6.47 14.04 33.97
C VAL A 257 -5.15 14.61 34.55
N PRO A 258 -4.76 14.52 35.85
CA PRO A 258 -3.64 15.30 36.38
C PRO A 258 -2.27 15.11 35.68
N LEU A 259 -2.01 13.95 35.07
CA LEU A 259 -0.72 13.68 34.41
C LEU A 259 -0.58 14.37 33.04
N SER A 260 -1.69 14.53 32.31
CA SER A 260 -1.69 15.16 30.98
C SER A 260 -1.29 16.63 31.02
N GLN A 261 -1.69 17.35 32.08
CA GLN A 261 -1.29 18.73 32.31
C GLN A 261 0.22 18.83 32.63
N LYS A 262 0.74 17.88 33.43
CA LYS A 262 2.17 17.83 33.76
C LYS A 262 3.05 17.56 32.53
N LEU A 263 2.61 16.71 31.61
CA LEU A 263 3.32 16.44 30.35
C LEU A 263 3.40 17.69 29.46
N VAL A 264 2.34 18.50 29.47
CA VAL A 264 2.28 19.75 28.73
C VAL A 264 3.22 20.80 29.30
N ASP A 265 3.33 20.90 30.62
CA ASP A 265 4.15 21.96 31.24
C ASP A 265 5.62 21.57 31.40
N MET A 266 5.98 20.35 30.98
CA MET A 266 7.35 19.83 31.05
C MET A 266 8.32 20.63 30.15
N PRO A 267 9.50 21.04 30.67
CA PRO A 267 10.59 21.57 29.84
C PRO A 267 11.14 20.51 28.88
N LEU A 268 11.80 20.93 27.81
CA LEU A 268 12.27 20.00 26.79
C LEU A 268 13.66 19.44 27.10
N THR A 269 13.87 18.18 26.71
CA THR A 269 15.22 17.63 26.55
C THR A 269 15.85 18.06 25.19
N PRO A 270 17.19 18.01 25.04
CA PRO A 270 17.86 18.26 23.77
C PRO A 270 17.36 17.40 22.61
N SER A 271 17.12 16.10 22.81
CA SER A 271 16.61 15.20 21.77
C SER A 271 15.17 15.53 21.37
N GLN A 272 14.30 15.85 22.33
CA GLN A 272 12.93 16.30 22.05
C GLN A 272 12.90 17.58 21.23
N PHE A 273 13.72 18.57 21.60
CA PHE A 273 13.85 19.80 20.81
C PHE A 273 14.33 19.50 19.39
N SER A 274 15.28 18.57 19.24
CA SER A 274 15.80 18.17 17.93
C SER A 274 14.75 17.47 17.07
N ALA A 275 13.85 16.70 17.70
CA ALA A 275 12.75 16.00 17.03
C ALA A 275 11.76 16.96 16.36
N ALA A 276 11.63 18.21 16.82
CA ALA A 276 10.72 19.19 16.23
C ALA A 276 10.95 19.39 14.71
N LYS A 277 12.21 19.31 14.24
CA LYS A 277 12.55 19.45 12.81
C LYS A 277 11.97 18.33 11.96
N TYR A 278 11.79 17.13 12.51
CA TYR A 278 11.18 16.01 11.78
C TYR A 278 9.77 16.37 11.35
N PHE A 279 8.97 16.95 12.24
CA PHE A 279 7.58 17.31 11.94
C PHE A 279 7.44 18.44 10.91
N LEU A 280 8.43 19.35 10.83
CA LEU A 280 8.49 20.33 9.74
C LEU A 280 8.78 19.67 8.39
N VAL A 281 9.72 18.73 8.34
CA VAL A 281 9.99 17.97 7.11
C VAL A 281 8.78 17.13 6.72
N VAL A 282 8.13 16.46 7.67
CA VAL A 282 6.90 15.69 7.46
C VAL A 282 5.84 16.53 6.74
N ILE A 283 5.54 17.74 7.21
CA ILE A 283 4.48 18.54 6.59
C ILE A 283 4.87 19.06 5.21
N LEU A 284 6.17 19.29 4.97
CA LEU A 284 6.67 19.62 3.63
C LEU A 284 6.56 18.43 2.66
N LEU A 285 6.95 17.23 3.09
CA LEU A 285 6.79 16.00 2.30
C LEU A 285 5.32 15.75 1.99
N PHE A 286 4.44 15.91 2.98
CA PHE A 286 3.00 15.77 2.80
C PHE A 286 2.40 16.82 1.84
N LEU A 287 2.90 18.05 1.89
CA LEU A 287 2.52 19.08 0.93
C LEU A 287 2.95 18.72 -0.50
N VAL A 288 4.19 18.29 -0.71
CA VAL A 288 4.65 17.86 -2.04
C VAL A 288 3.82 16.65 -2.50
N GLN A 289 3.62 15.66 -1.64
CA GLN A 289 2.85 14.45 -1.92
C GLN A 289 1.44 14.74 -2.42
N THR A 290 0.71 15.63 -1.72
CA THR A 290 -0.66 15.97 -2.08
C THR A 290 -0.74 16.81 -3.36
N ASN A 291 0.25 17.66 -3.65
CA ASN A 291 0.33 18.34 -4.95
C ASN A 291 0.54 17.35 -6.11
N PHE A 292 1.39 16.33 -5.93
CA PHE A 292 1.52 15.25 -6.91
C PHE A 292 0.23 14.41 -7.03
N GLY A 293 -0.51 14.24 -5.94
CA GLY A 293 -1.86 13.65 -5.97
C GLY A 293 -2.84 14.45 -6.82
N GLY A 294 -2.84 15.78 -6.66
CA GLY A 294 -3.63 16.70 -7.50
C GLY A 294 -3.20 16.69 -8.96
N LEU A 295 -1.89 16.60 -9.24
CA LEU A 295 -1.37 16.46 -10.60
C LEU A 295 -1.84 15.15 -11.25
N LEU A 296 -1.80 14.03 -10.51
CA LEU A 296 -2.31 12.75 -10.98
C LEU A 296 -3.81 12.82 -11.28
N ALA A 297 -4.60 13.39 -10.38
CA ALA A 297 -6.02 13.61 -10.59
C ALA A 297 -6.28 14.43 -11.85
N HIS A 298 -5.49 15.48 -12.10
CA HIS A 298 -5.57 16.25 -13.34
C HIS A 298 -5.27 15.38 -14.57
N TYR A 299 -4.18 14.61 -14.57
CA TYR A 299 -3.83 13.72 -15.68
C TYR A 299 -4.86 12.61 -15.95
N THR A 300 -5.68 12.23 -14.98
CA THR A 300 -6.75 11.25 -15.25
C THR A 300 -7.81 11.75 -16.23
N ILE A 301 -8.01 13.07 -16.29
CA ILE A 301 -9.04 13.75 -17.11
C ILE A 301 -8.42 14.50 -18.28
N HIS A 302 -7.26 15.10 -18.08
CA HIS A 302 -6.51 15.85 -19.07
C HIS A 302 -5.13 15.23 -19.28
N PRO A 303 -5.07 13.99 -19.79
CA PRO A 303 -3.81 13.25 -19.90
C PRO A 303 -2.83 13.98 -20.83
N ALA A 304 -1.53 13.90 -20.50
CA ALA A 304 -0.44 14.59 -21.20
C ALA A 304 -0.60 16.13 -21.32
N SER A 305 -1.42 16.76 -20.48
CA SER A 305 -1.58 18.21 -20.45
C SER A 305 -1.69 18.74 -19.02
N PHE A 306 -1.34 20.01 -18.83
CA PHE A 306 -1.48 20.72 -17.56
C PHE A 306 -1.61 22.22 -17.84
N TYR A 307 -2.19 22.97 -16.90
CA TYR A 307 -2.38 24.42 -17.01
C TYR A 307 -1.10 25.17 -17.40
N PHE A 308 0.04 24.70 -16.89
CA PHE A 308 1.37 25.11 -17.34
C PHE A 308 1.95 24.01 -18.24
N PRO A 309 2.05 24.23 -19.57
CA PRO A 309 2.45 23.18 -20.53
C PRO A 309 3.80 22.53 -20.24
N ILE A 310 4.72 23.24 -19.57
CA ILE A 310 6.03 22.72 -19.20
C ILE A 310 5.94 21.56 -18.22
N VAL A 311 4.93 21.54 -17.33
CA VAL A 311 4.75 20.47 -16.34
C VAL A 311 4.41 19.16 -17.05
N ALA A 312 3.42 19.16 -17.94
CA ALA A 312 3.02 17.99 -18.71
C ALA A 312 4.10 17.45 -19.66
N LYS A 313 4.97 18.34 -20.18
CA LYS A 313 6.10 17.92 -21.02
C LYS A 313 7.24 17.28 -20.22
N ILE A 314 7.43 17.70 -18.97
CA ILE A 314 8.57 17.28 -18.14
C ILE A 314 8.20 16.11 -17.23
N ILE A 315 7.04 16.17 -16.57
CA ILE A 315 6.61 15.24 -15.53
C ILE A 315 5.59 14.25 -16.13
N PRO A 316 6.02 13.05 -16.58
CA PRO A 316 5.10 12.02 -17.02
C PRO A 316 4.28 11.48 -15.85
N TYR A 317 3.22 10.73 -16.17
CA TYR A 317 2.35 10.12 -15.17
C TYR A 317 3.12 9.18 -14.23
N SER A 318 4.04 8.34 -14.75
CA SER A 318 4.86 7.44 -13.93
C SER A 318 5.60 8.18 -12.82
N TRP A 319 6.38 9.21 -13.16
CA TRP A 319 7.09 10.04 -12.16
C TRP A 319 6.11 10.63 -11.14
N ALA A 320 5.00 11.21 -11.59
CA ALA A 320 4.04 11.80 -10.65
C ALA A 320 3.47 10.77 -9.66
N LYS A 321 3.22 9.53 -10.12
CA LYS A 321 2.72 8.43 -9.31
C LYS A 321 3.79 7.91 -8.35
N SER A 322 5.01 7.66 -8.83
CA SER A 322 6.14 7.21 -8.00
C SER A 322 6.34 8.14 -6.81
N TRP A 323 6.41 9.45 -7.06
CA TRP A 323 6.59 10.43 -5.99
C TRP A 323 5.38 10.51 -5.05
N HIS A 324 4.15 10.40 -5.57
CA HIS A 324 2.95 10.42 -4.73
C HIS A 324 2.92 9.27 -3.72
N LEU A 325 3.29 8.05 -4.13
CA LEU A 325 3.33 6.89 -3.23
C LEU A 325 4.54 6.90 -2.32
N GLN A 326 5.73 7.13 -2.89
CA GLN A 326 6.98 7.15 -2.15
C GLN A 326 6.95 8.20 -1.03
N LEU A 327 6.45 9.40 -1.32
CA LEU A 327 6.29 10.43 -0.31
C LEU A 327 5.22 10.08 0.73
N ALA A 328 4.15 9.36 0.34
CA ALA A 328 3.11 8.93 1.29
C ALA A 328 3.70 8.03 2.38
N ILE A 329 4.54 7.07 1.99
CA ILE A 329 5.27 6.23 2.94
C ILE A 329 6.26 7.07 3.75
N PHE A 330 7.05 7.92 3.10
CA PHE A 330 8.10 8.69 3.78
C PHE A 330 7.54 9.61 4.87
N TRP A 331 6.49 10.39 4.60
CA TRP A 331 6.00 11.34 5.60
C TRP A 331 5.34 10.62 6.78
N ILE A 332 4.59 9.53 6.52
CA ILE A 332 3.98 8.71 7.57
C ILE A 332 5.09 8.10 8.43
N ALA A 333 6.03 7.35 7.83
CA ALA A 333 7.12 6.70 8.57
C ALA A 333 7.98 7.73 9.35
N THR A 334 8.31 8.87 8.75
CA THR A 334 9.10 9.93 9.40
C THR A 334 8.36 10.54 10.59
N THR A 335 7.03 10.63 10.52
CA THR A 335 6.20 11.11 11.64
C THR A 335 6.32 10.17 12.84
N TRP A 336 6.25 8.87 12.61
CA TRP A 336 6.31 7.87 13.67
C TRP A 336 7.72 7.77 14.26
N VAL A 337 8.74 7.90 13.41
CA VAL A 337 10.14 8.05 13.85
C VAL A 337 10.30 9.26 14.77
N GLY A 338 9.81 10.43 14.35
CA GLY A 338 9.87 11.67 15.13
C GLY A 338 9.10 11.58 16.46
N PHE A 339 7.90 10.99 16.42
CA PHE A 339 7.09 10.73 17.61
C PHE A 339 7.80 9.81 18.60
N ALA A 340 8.37 8.69 18.13
CA ALA A 340 9.09 7.74 18.96
C ALA A 340 10.31 8.40 19.62
N ILE A 341 11.07 9.20 18.88
CA ILE A 341 12.21 9.97 19.42
C ILE A 341 11.74 10.96 20.50
N TYR A 342 10.64 11.67 20.26
CA TYR A 342 10.07 12.61 21.23
C TYR A 342 9.65 11.92 22.54
N LEU A 343 9.06 10.72 22.43
CA LEU A 343 8.52 10.00 23.57
C LEU A 343 9.61 9.22 24.35
N ALA A 344 10.71 8.85 23.70
CA ALA A 344 11.71 7.95 24.27
C ALA A 344 12.32 8.45 25.60
N PRO A 345 12.71 9.73 25.77
CA PRO A 345 13.20 10.24 27.06
C PRO A 345 12.13 10.27 28.16
N ILE A 346 10.85 10.49 27.80
CA ILE A 346 9.73 10.51 28.75
C ILE A 346 9.52 9.11 29.34
N ILE A 347 9.55 8.09 28.48
CA ILE A 347 9.40 6.68 28.88
C ILE A 347 10.66 6.18 29.59
N GLY A 348 11.84 6.53 29.08
CA GLY A 348 13.11 6.09 29.61
C GLY A 348 13.49 6.77 30.93
N GLY A 349 12.90 7.93 31.22
CA GLY A 349 13.16 8.71 32.42
C GLY A 349 14.49 9.47 32.41
N VAL A 350 15.22 9.45 31.30
CA VAL A 350 16.56 10.04 31.18
C VAL A 350 16.81 10.55 29.76
N GLU A 351 17.58 11.63 29.65
CA GLU A 351 18.18 12.06 28.39
C GLU A 351 19.61 11.46 28.29
N PRO A 352 19.87 10.45 27.44
CA PRO A 352 21.20 9.86 27.32
C PRO A 352 22.22 10.84 26.73
N LYS A 353 23.49 10.70 27.11
CA LYS A 353 24.58 11.48 26.51
C LYS A 353 24.61 11.34 24.99
N LYS A 354 24.80 12.46 24.27
CA LYS A 354 24.84 12.51 22.80
C LYS A 354 23.54 12.09 22.09
N GLN A 355 22.41 11.99 22.78
CA GLN A 355 21.15 11.57 22.17
C GLN A 355 20.70 12.55 21.08
N SER A 356 20.75 13.85 21.36
CA SER A 356 20.43 14.90 20.37
C SER A 356 21.32 14.83 19.13
N LEU A 357 22.62 14.52 19.28
CA LEU A 357 23.53 14.36 18.14
C LEU A 357 23.08 13.21 17.25
N LEU A 358 22.77 12.04 17.82
CA LEU A 358 22.32 10.88 17.05
C LEU A 358 20.99 11.16 16.33
N VAL A 359 20.06 11.85 16.99
CA VAL A 359 18.79 12.29 16.39
C VAL A 359 19.02 13.22 15.21
N GLN A 360 20.00 14.13 15.29
CA GLN A 360 20.35 15.02 14.19
C GLN A 360 21.07 14.29 13.04
N LEU A 361 21.93 13.32 13.34
CA LEU A 361 22.56 12.48 12.30
C LEU A 361 21.52 11.65 11.55
N LEU A 362 20.58 11.02 12.27
CA LEU A 362 19.46 10.31 11.66
C LEU A 362 18.60 11.23 10.79
N PHE A 363 18.38 12.47 11.23
CA PHE A 363 17.60 13.45 10.48
C PHE A 363 18.24 13.76 9.12
N VAL A 364 19.55 14.01 9.11
CA VAL A 364 20.31 14.26 7.88
C VAL A 364 20.31 13.01 6.99
N ALA A 365 20.46 11.81 7.57
CA ALA A 365 20.42 10.57 6.82
C ALA A 365 19.08 10.36 6.11
N ILE A 366 17.95 10.62 6.79
CA ILE A 366 16.61 10.54 6.18
C ILE A 366 16.48 11.52 5.00
N LEU A 367 16.96 12.76 5.15
CA LEU A 367 16.92 13.75 4.07
C LEU A 367 17.75 13.31 2.85
N ILE A 368 18.94 12.75 3.08
CA ILE A 368 19.80 12.23 2.02
C ILE A 368 19.10 11.08 1.29
N VAL A 369 18.51 10.14 2.02
CA VAL A 369 17.81 8.99 1.41
C VAL A 369 16.58 9.45 0.64
N ALA A 370 15.75 10.32 1.21
CA ALA A 370 14.54 10.80 0.56
C ALA A 370 14.86 11.63 -0.70
N ALA A 371 15.76 12.62 -0.61
CA ALA A 371 16.13 13.41 -1.77
C ALA A 371 16.87 12.58 -2.83
N GLY A 372 17.79 11.72 -2.39
CA GLY A 372 18.55 10.83 -3.25
C GLY A 372 17.68 9.84 -4.00
N SER A 373 16.70 9.21 -3.33
CA SER A 373 15.79 8.28 -4.00
C SER A 373 14.89 8.97 -5.01
N LEU A 374 14.28 10.11 -4.63
CA LEU A 374 13.37 10.85 -5.51
C LEU A 374 14.08 11.37 -6.78
N LEU A 375 15.33 11.85 -6.64
CA LEU A 375 16.16 12.24 -7.79
C LEU A 375 16.62 11.02 -8.61
N GLY A 376 16.92 9.91 -7.93
CA GLY A 376 17.22 8.62 -8.54
C GLY A 376 16.08 8.12 -9.43
N GLU A 377 14.86 8.12 -8.90
CA GLU A 377 13.63 7.74 -9.62
C GLU A 377 13.46 8.55 -10.90
N ILE A 378 13.66 9.87 -10.85
CA ILE A 378 13.64 10.73 -12.06
C ILE A 378 14.70 10.27 -13.05
N ALA A 379 15.94 10.10 -12.60
CA ALA A 379 17.05 9.71 -13.46
C ALA A 379 16.84 8.31 -14.08
N GLY A 380 16.19 7.39 -13.35
CA GLY A 380 15.76 6.08 -13.81
C GLY A 380 14.71 6.17 -14.91
N ILE A 381 13.58 6.83 -14.63
CA ILE A 381 12.47 7.02 -15.59
C ILE A 381 12.94 7.78 -16.85
N LYS A 382 13.84 8.75 -16.69
CA LYS A 382 14.45 9.49 -17.81
C LYS A 382 15.62 8.73 -18.46
N GLY A 383 15.89 7.49 -18.11
CA GLY A 383 16.91 6.66 -18.76
C GLY A 383 18.33 7.22 -18.69
N PHE A 384 18.69 7.95 -17.63
CA PHE A 384 20.00 8.59 -17.47
C PHE A 384 21.03 7.71 -16.74
N LEU A 385 20.65 6.53 -16.26
CA LEU A 385 21.49 5.69 -15.38
C LEU A 385 22.08 4.45 -16.06
N GLY A 386 21.75 4.15 -17.32
CA GLY A 386 22.17 2.91 -17.98
C GLY A 386 21.79 1.69 -17.14
N ASP A 387 22.72 0.76 -16.89
CA ASP A 387 22.51 -0.44 -16.06
C ASP A 387 22.39 -0.19 -14.55
N LEU A 388 22.72 1.02 -14.07
CA LEU A 388 22.65 1.36 -12.64
C LEU A 388 21.23 1.71 -12.18
N TRP A 389 20.25 1.67 -13.08
CA TRP A 389 18.85 2.03 -12.82
C TRP A 389 18.24 1.26 -11.63
N PHE A 390 18.55 -0.03 -11.46
CA PHE A 390 18.01 -0.83 -10.35
C PHE A 390 18.59 -0.40 -8.99
N TRP A 391 19.85 0.04 -8.97
CA TRP A 391 20.56 0.38 -7.74
C TRP A 391 20.29 1.81 -7.28
N PHE A 392 20.40 2.78 -8.19
CA PHE A 392 20.31 4.20 -7.85
C PHE A 392 19.09 4.89 -8.45
N GLY A 393 18.37 4.21 -9.35
CA GLY A 393 17.24 4.75 -10.09
C GLY A 393 15.89 4.30 -9.55
N HIS A 394 15.08 3.72 -10.45
CA HIS A 394 13.71 3.30 -10.20
C HIS A 394 13.60 1.77 -10.25
N GLN A 395 13.28 1.10 -9.15
CA GLN A 395 13.15 -0.38 -9.10
C GLN A 395 11.93 -0.92 -9.87
N GLY A 396 10.95 -0.07 -10.18
CA GLY A 396 9.83 -0.45 -11.06
C GLY A 396 8.69 -1.18 -10.39
N TRP A 397 8.65 -1.15 -9.06
CA TRP A 397 7.62 -1.78 -8.25
C TRP A 397 6.86 -0.74 -7.46
N GLU A 398 5.54 -0.68 -7.64
CA GLU A 398 4.67 0.21 -6.87
C GLU A 398 4.89 -0.01 -5.36
N PHE A 399 5.07 1.08 -4.61
CA PHE A 399 5.47 1.18 -3.19
C PHE A 399 6.94 0.84 -2.86
N LEU A 400 7.72 0.32 -3.80
CA LEU A 400 9.15 0.05 -3.68
C LEU A 400 9.90 0.62 -4.89
N GLU A 401 9.60 1.87 -5.24
CA GLU A 401 10.11 2.56 -6.43
C GLU A 401 11.58 2.94 -6.27
N LEU A 402 11.98 3.32 -5.06
CA LEU A 402 13.34 3.77 -4.76
C LEU A 402 14.42 2.73 -5.14
N GLY A 403 15.55 3.16 -5.70
CA GLY A 403 16.66 2.25 -6.05
C GLY A 403 17.16 1.39 -4.87
N ARG A 404 17.68 0.19 -5.17
CA ARG A 404 18.14 -0.79 -4.15
C ARG A 404 19.14 -0.22 -3.15
N PHE A 405 20.05 0.66 -3.58
CA PHE A 405 21.00 1.33 -2.70
C PHE A 405 20.28 2.20 -1.66
N TRP A 406 19.31 3.00 -2.10
CA TRP A 406 18.50 3.83 -1.22
C TRP A 406 17.68 2.99 -0.24
N GLN A 407 17.23 1.79 -0.65
CA GLN A 407 16.46 0.89 0.19
C GLN A 407 17.32 0.28 1.30
N ILE A 408 18.55 -0.10 0.98
CA ILE A 408 19.52 -0.57 1.98
C ILE A 408 19.83 0.54 2.98
N LEU A 409 20.05 1.77 2.50
CA LEU A 409 20.28 2.91 3.40
C LEU A 409 19.07 3.23 4.29
N LEU A 410 17.85 3.11 3.74
CA LEU A 410 16.60 3.24 4.51
C LEU A 410 16.54 2.18 5.62
N PHE A 411 16.84 0.92 5.29
CA PHE A 411 16.87 -0.17 6.26
C PHE A 411 17.91 0.06 7.37
N VAL A 412 19.12 0.51 7.01
CA VAL A 412 20.16 0.91 7.97
C VAL A 412 19.69 2.08 8.84
N GLY A 413 19.01 3.06 8.25
CA GLY A 413 18.39 4.18 8.96
C GLY A 413 17.33 3.74 9.97
N LEU A 414 16.49 2.75 9.63
CA LEU A 414 15.51 2.16 10.55
C LEU A 414 16.19 1.41 11.71
N ILE A 415 17.27 0.67 11.45
CA ILE A 415 18.08 0.04 12.51
C ILE A 415 18.69 1.11 13.43
N ALA A 416 19.26 2.17 12.85
CA ALA A 416 19.83 3.27 13.62
C ALA A 416 18.76 3.96 14.47
N TRP A 417 17.57 4.21 13.91
CA TRP A 417 16.41 4.73 14.64
C TRP A 417 16.04 3.86 15.84
N LEU A 418 15.92 2.54 15.64
CA LEU A 418 15.58 1.60 16.71
C LEU A 418 16.60 1.66 17.84
N LEU A 419 17.89 1.70 17.51
CA LEU A 419 18.96 1.84 18.50
C LEU A 419 18.90 3.19 19.23
N ILE A 420 18.60 4.28 18.52
CA ILE A 420 18.43 5.62 19.10
C ILE A 420 17.28 5.62 20.11
N VAL A 421 16.10 5.12 19.74
CA VAL A 421 14.92 5.06 20.61
C VAL A 421 15.14 4.10 21.78
N TYR A 422 15.84 2.99 21.57
CA TYR A 422 16.14 2.01 22.62
C TYR A 422 17.08 2.56 23.70
N ARG A 423 18.00 3.49 23.39
CA ARG A 423 18.96 4.03 24.38
C ARG A 423 18.32 4.56 25.68
N PRO A 424 17.35 5.51 25.63
CA PRO A 424 16.67 5.97 26.84
C PRO A 424 15.75 4.89 27.42
N ILE A 425 14.98 4.19 26.58
CA ILE A 425 14.00 3.17 27.04
C ILE A 425 14.69 2.00 27.76
N GLY A 426 15.86 1.59 27.26
CA GLY A 426 16.70 0.55 27.83
C GLY A 426 17.21 0.88 29.22
N HIS A 427 17.26 2.16 29.62
CA HIS A 427 17.54 2.54 31.01
C HIS A 427 16.41 2.05 31.93
N HIS A 428 15.15 2.37 31.59
CA HIS A 428 13.99 1.91 32.33
C HIS A 428 13.92 0.38 32.39
N LEU A 429 14.14 -0.31 31.27
CA LEU A 429 14.12 -1.79 31.24
C LEU A 429 15.20 -2.43 32.12
N LYS A 430 16.36 -1.78 32.28
CA LYS A 430 17.46 -2.25 33.15
C LYS A 430 17.17 -2.10 34.64
N LEU A 431 16.21 -1.24 35.03
CA LEU A 431 15.78 -1.13 36.43
C LEU A 431 15.09 -2.42 36.92
N GLY A 432 14.70 -3.32 36.01
CA GLY A 432 14.24 -4.67 36.36
C GLY A 432 12.86 -4.71 37.03
N HIS A 433 12.07 -3.63 36.88
CA HIS A 433 10.71 -3.59 37.39
C HIS A 433 9.85 -4.68 36.74
N LYS A 434 9.08 -5.41 37.55
CA LYS A 434 8.17 -6.48 37.09
C LYS A 434 6.72 -6.03 37.02
N ASP A 435 6.49 -4.74 36.82
CA ASP A 435 5.15 -4.16 36.73
C ASP A 435 4.57 -4.25 35.31
N GLU A 436 3.27 -3.96 35.21
CA GLU A 436 2.54 -3.98 33.95
C GLU A 436 2.96 -2.84 33.01
N PHE A 437 3.48 -1.72 33.54
CA PHE A 437 3.94 -0.60 32.75
C PHE A 437 5.24 -0.96 31.98
N SER A 438 6.19 -1.61 32.67
CA SER A 438 7.41 -2.17 32.08
C SER A 438 7.08 -3.22 31.02
N SER A 439 6.04 -4.03 31.27
CA SER A 439 5.54 -5.01 30.30
C SER A 439 4.96 -4.34 29.04
N LEU A 440 4.28 -3.20 29.19
CA LEU A 440 3.77 -2.40 28.07
C LEU A 440 4.89 -1.74 27.28
N ILE A 441 5.93 -1.26 27.95
CA ILE A 441 7.14 -0.74 27.29
C ILE A 441 7.83 -1.83 26.49
N LEU A 442 7.96 -3.04 27.04
CA LEU A 442 8.51 -4.18 26.30
C LEU A 442 7.67 -4.51 25.07
N PHE A 443 6.34 -4.51 25.19
CA PHE A 443 5.44 -4.70 24.06
C PHE A 443 5.67 -3.66 22.94
N TYR A 444 5.82 -2.38 23.31
CA TYR A 444 6.17 -1.30 22.39
C TYR A 444 7.54 -1.47 21.72
N VAL A 445 8.56 -1.89 22.47
CA VAL A 445 9.89 -2.14 21.90
C VAL A 445 9.85 -3.31 20.91
N LEU A 446 9.15 -4.40 21.25
CA LEU A 446 9.01 -5.56 20.37
C LEU A 446 8.26 -5.21 19.08
N SER A 447 7.21 -4.39 19.14
CA SER A 447 6.52 -3.93 17.94
C SER A 447 7.42 -3.04 17.06
N ALA A 448 8.23 -2.15 17.66
CA ALA A 448 9.26 -1.40 16.92
C ALA A 448 10.32 -2.30 16.26
N VAL A 449 10.74 -3.39 16.92
CA VAL A 449 11.65 -4.39 16.34
C VAL A 449 11.03 -5.05 15.11
N LEU A 450 9.74 -5.45 15.19
CA LEU A 450 9.04 -6.04 14.04
C LEU A 450 8.91 -5.06 12.88
N VAL A 451 8.66 -3.77 13.15
CA VAL A 451 8.67 -2.71 12.11
C VAL A 451 10.00 -2.72 11.36
N VAL A 452 11.14 -2.77 12.05
CA VAL A 452 12.43 -2.79 11.35
C VAL A 452 12.65 -4.12 10.62
N ALA A 453 12.41 -5.25 11.30
CA ALA A 453 12.70 -6.58 10.75
C ALA A 453 11.93 -6.88 9.46
N PHE A 454 10.64 -6.52 9.40
CA PHE A 454 9.78 -6.84 8.26
C PHE A 454 10.11 -6.02 7.00
N PHE A 455 10.66 -4.81 7.15
CA PHE A 455 11.16 -4.06 6.00
C PHE A 455 12.28 -4.82 5.27
N GLY A 456 13.04 -5.66 6.00
CA GLY A 456 14.12 -6.47 5.44
C GLY A 456 13.66 -7.47 4.37
N PHE A 457 12.39 -7.92 4.40
CA PHE A 457 11.85 -8.81 3.35
C PHE A 457 11.87 -8.18 1.96
N GLY A 458 11.82 -6.85 1.87
CA GLY A 458 11.93 -6.12 0.60
C GLY A 458 13.29 -6.27 -0.09
N LEU A 459 14.29 -6.85 0.59
CA LEU A 459 15.61 -7.14 0.06
C LEU A 459 15.73 -8.55 -0.55
N LEU A 460 14.69 -9.38 -0.48
CA LEU A 460 14.74 -10.79 -0.90
C LEU A 460 14.43 -11.04 -2.39
N TYR A 461 14.20 -9.99 -3.17
CA TYR A 461 14.14 -10.05 -4.63
C TYR A 461 15.22 -9.18 -5.27
N GLY A 462 15.52 -9.39 -6.55
CA GLY A 462 16.53 -8.63 -7.29
C GLY A 462 16.13 -8.39 -8.74
N ARG A 463 17.00 -7.69 -9.48
CA ARG A 463 16.93 -7.60 -10.93
C ARG A 463 16.95 -9.02 -11.52
N GLY A 464 16.01 -9.32 -12.42
CA GLY A 464 15.85 -10.66 -13.01
C GLY A 464 15.16 -11.71 -12.13
N SER A 465 14.69 -11.36 -10.93
CA SER A 465 13.81 -12.24 -10.16
C SER A 465 12.49 -12.49 -10.91
N HIS A 466 11.91 -13.67 -10.71
CA HIS A 466 10.61 -14.00 -11.30
C HIS A 466 9.53 -13.02 -10.84
N LEU A 467 8.64 -12.63 -11.75
CA LEU A 467 7.63 -11.60 -11.51
C LEU A 467 6.76 -11.93 -10.29
N THR A 468 6.16 -13.12 -10.24
CA THR A 468 5.37 -13.62 -9.10
C THR A 468 6.17 -13.67 -7.79
N LEU A 469 7.46 -14.01 -7.82
CA LEU A 469 8.28 -14.07 -6.60
C LEU A 469 8.63 -12.69 -6.07
N SER A 470 8.92 -11.76 -6.98
CA SER A 470 9.15 -10.35 -6.63
C SER A 470 7.89 -9.77 -5.99
N ASP A 471 6.72 -10.07 -6.56
CA ASP A 471 5.44 -9.60 -6.07
C ASP A 471 5.04 -10.24 -4.73
N TYR A 472 5.34 -11.54 -4.52
CA TYR A 472 5.22 -12.20 -3.22
C TYR A 472 5.98 -11.44 -2.13
N TRP A 473 7.27 -11.14 -2.34
CA TRP A 473 8.07 -10.40 -1.36
C TRP A 473 7.69 -8.92 -1.26
N ARG A 474 7.19 -8.31 -2.34
CA ARG A 474 6.69 -6.93 -2.32
C ARG A 474 5.53 -6.81 -1.33
N TRP A 475 4.59 -7.74 -1.33
CA TRP A 475 3.44 -7.71 -0.41
C TRP A 475 3.80 -8.01 1.05
N PHE A 476 4.96 -8.60 1.35
CA PHE A 476 5.47 -8.61 2.73
C PHE A 476 5.78 -7.20 3.24
N VAL A 477 6.21 -6.29 2.37
CA VAL A 477 6.54 -4.90 2.74
C VAL A 477 5.36 -3.95 2.53
N VAL A 478 4.42 -4.29 1.65
CA VAL A 478 3.23 -3.44 1.45
C VAL A 478 2.10 -3.86 2.38
N HIS A 479 1.67 -5.13 2.37
CA HIS A 479 0.58 -5.61 3.23
C HIS A 479 1.06 -5.84 4.66
N ILE A 480 2.00 -6.75 4.88
CA ILE A 480 2.33 -7.16 6.25
C ILE A 480 3.00 -6.02 7.01
N TRP A 481 4.01 -5.38 6.41
CA TRP A 481 4.73 -4.31 7.08
C TRP A 481 3.87 -3.06 7.33
N VAL A 482 3.11 -2.57 6.33
CA VAL A 482 2.25 -1.39 6.52
C VAL A 482 0.94 -1.74 7.22
N GLU A 483 0.21 -2.75 6.76
CA GLU A 483 -1.13 -3.05 7.29
C GLU A 483 -1.06 -3.76 8.65
N SER A 484 -0.37 -4.90 8.75
CA SER A 484 -0.34 -5.69 9.99
C SER A 484 0.64 -5.15 11.05
N ILE A 485 1.88 -4.84 10.66
CA ILE A 485 2.93 -4.47 11.62
C ILE A 485 2.82 -3.00 12.04
N PHE A 486 2.47 -2.06 11.15
CA PHE A 486 2.19 -0.69 11.63
C PHE A 486 0.91 -0.61 12.43
N GLU A 487 -0.12 -1.42 12.16
CA GLU A 487 -1.27 -1.49 13.05
C GLU A 487 -0.88 -2.02 14.43
N PHE A 488 -0.07 -3.09 14.49
CA PHE A 488 0.47 -3.60 15.75
C PHE A 488 1.31 -2.55 16.51
N PHE A 489 2.18 -1.82 15.80
CA PHE A 489 2.98 -0.73 16.37
C PHE A 489 2.11 0.45 16.80
N GLY A 490 1.09 0.80 16.02
CA GLY A 490 0.13 1.86 16.32
C GLY A 490 -0.69 1.55 17.57
N VAL A 491 -1.16 0.31 17.71
CA VAL A 491 -1.82 -0.18 18.93
C VAL A 491 -0.89 -0.08 20.14
N ALA A 492 0.39 -0.43 20.00
CA ALA A 492 1.38 -0.29 21.07
C ALA A 492 1.60 1.18 21.47
N VAL A 493 1.74 2.07 20.48
CA VAL A 493 1.90 3.52 20.67
C VAL A 493 0.69 4.13 21.37
N ILE A 494 -0.53 3.86 20.88
CA ILE A 494 -1.76 4.40 21.46
C ILE A 494 -1.95 3.86 22.87
N SER A 495 -1.70 2.58 23.09
CA SER A 495 -1.76 1.95 24.42
C SER A 495 -0.82 2.64 25.41
N LEU A 496 0.43 2.87 24.99
CA LEU A 496 1.43 3.55 25.80
C LEU A 496 1.02 5.00 26.09
N LEU A 497 0.58 5.73 25.07
CA LEU A 497 0.11 7.11 25.17
C LEU A 497 -1.08 7.26 26.13
N LEU A 498 -2.08 6.38 26.04
CA LEU A 498 -3.25 6.39 26.94
C LEU A 498 -2.86 6.12 28.39
N VAL A 499 -1.92 5.19 28.62
CA VAL A 499 -1.42 4.87 29.96
C VAL A 499 -0.57 6.01 30.52
N THR A 500 0.32 6.59 29.70
CA THR A 500 1.15 7.74 30.08
C THR A 500 0.31 8.99 30.37
N MET A 501 -0.87 9.16 29.76
CA MET A 501 -1.79 10.25 30.13
C MET A 501 -2.70 9.93 31.33
N GLY A 502 -2.63 8.71 31.87
CA GLY A 502 -3.50 8.24 32.96
C GLY A 502 -4.89 7.79 32.52
N LEU A 503 -5.22 7.86 31.22
CA LEU A 503 -6.55 7.53 30.69
C LEU A 503 -6.88 6.04 30.70
N ALA A 504 -5.87 5.18 30.79
CA ALA A 504 -6.00 3.73 30.89
C ALA A 504 -4.98 3.14 31.87
N THR A 505 -5.30 1.98 32.45
CA THR A 505 -4.31 1.20 33.22
C THR A 505 -3.44 0.37 32.28
N ALA A 506 -2.18 0.13 32.67
CA ALA A 506 -1.27 -0.71 31.89
C ALA A 506 -1.84 -2.12 31.63
N ARG A 507 -2.50 -2.72 32.64
CA ARG A 507 -3.23 -3.99 32.47
C ARG A 507 -4.26 -3.97 31.36
N ALA A 508 -5.15 -2.98 31.38
CA ALA A 508 -6.26 -2.90 30.42
C ALA A 508 -5.71 -2.69 29.01
N ALA A 509 -4.72 -1.81 28.88
CA ALA A 509 -4.03 -1.57 27.62
C ALA A 509 -3.37 -2.85 27.07
N LEU A 510 -2.63 -3.60 27.89
CA LEU A 510 -2.02 -4.87 27.50
C LEU A 510 -3.04 -5.94 27.10
N MET A 511 -4.15 -6.06 27.83
CA MET A 511 -5.21 -7.02 27.50
C MET A 511 -5.80 -6.74 26.12
N VAL A 512 -6.15 -5.48 25.83
CA VAL A 512 -6.65 -5.10 24.50
C VAL A 512 -5.57 -5.31 23.44
N ALA A 513 -4.35 -4.84 23.69
CA ALA A 513 -3.27 -4.89 22.72
C ALA A 513 -2.90 -6.32 22.31
N TYR A 514 -2.73 -7.26 23.26
CA TYR A 514 -2.45 -8.66 22.91
C TYR A 514 -3.64 -9.38 22.27
N PHE A 515 -4.88 -9.05 22.67
CA PHE A 515 -6.05 -9.66 22.04
C PHE A 515 -6.20 -9.17 20.59
N THR A 516 -6.06 -7.87 20.33
CA THR A 516 -6.02 -7.32 18.97
C THR A 516 -4.88 -7.94 18.16
N ALA A 517 -3.67 -7.99 18.71
CA ALA A 517 -2.51 -8.62 18.04
C ALA A 517 -2.75 -10.09 17.69
N THR A 518 -3.43 -10.86 18.55
CA THR A 518 -3.76 -12.27 18.28
C THR A 518 -4.61 -12.42 17.02
N ILE A 519 -5.61 -11.54 16.85
CA ILE A 519 -6.51 -11.60 15.70
C ILE A 519 -5.80 -11.06 14.46
N VAL A 520 -5.17 -9.88 14.56
CA VAL A 520 -4.43 -9.25 13.46
C VAL A 520 -3.34 -10.17 12.92
N PHE A 521 -2.58 -10.86 13.78
CA PHE A 521 -1.57 -11.81 13.31
C PHE A 521 -2.17 -13.05 12.64
N LEU A 522 -3.28 -13.57 13.16
CA LEU A 522 -3.91 -14.74 12.57
C LEU A 522 -4.58 -14.42 11.22
N SER A 523 -5.29 -13.29 11.13
CA SER A 523 -5.98 -12.88 9.92
C SER A 523 -5.04 -12.17 8.94
N GLY A 524 -4.36 -11.10 9.35
CA GLY A 524 -3.61 -10.19 8.48
C GLY A 524 -2.36 -10.80 7.84
N ILE A 525 -1.60 -11.61 8.58
CA ILE A 525 -0.40 -12.24 8.03
C ILE A 525 -0.78 -13.22 6.90
N ILE A 526 -1.69 -14.15 7.16
CA ILE A 526 -2.15 -15.10 6.12
C ILE A 526 -2.98 -14.37 5.05
N GLY A 527 -3.77 -13.38 5.47
CA GLY A 527 -4.66 -12.59 4.63
C GLY A 527 -3.96 -11.76 3.57
N THR A 528 -2.65 -11.48 3.72
CA THR A 528 -1.76 -11.02 2.62
C THR A 528 -2.00 -11.75 1.30
N ALA A 529 -2.38 -13.02 1.37
CA ALA A 529 -2.72 -13.84 0.22
C ALA A 529 -3.86 -13.33 -0.67
N HIS A 530 -4.66 -12.34 -0.23
CA HIS A 530 -5.63 -11.70 -1.11
C HIS A 530 -5.00 -10.89 -2.26
N HIS A 531 -3.72 -10.52 -2.14
CA HIS A 531 -2.94 -9.94 -3.23
C HIS A 531 -2.37 -11.02 -4.17
N TYR A 532 -2.44 -12.29 -3.78
CA TYR A 532 -1.90 -13.43 -4.52
C TYR A 532 -2.95 -14.14 -5.38
N PHE A 533 -4.19 -13.63 -5.43
CA PHE A 533 -5.27 -14.26 -6.17
C PHE A 533 -4.94 -14.41 -7.66
N TRP A 534 -4.31 -13.42 -8.29
CA TRP A 534 -4.19 -13.34 -9.74
C TRP A 534 -2.75 -13.15 -10.25
N TYR A 535 -1.77 -13.05 -9.36
CA TYR A 535 -0.36 -12.71 -9.65
C TYR A 535 0.49 -13.85 -10.28
N GLY A 536 -0.14 -14.88 -10.83
CA GLY A 536 0.54 -16.04 -11.43
C GLY A 536 0.90 -17.16 -10.45
N GLY A 537 0.52 -17.07 -9.17
CA GLY A 537 0.71 -18.16 -8.20
C GLY A 537 -0.44 -19.18 -8.16
N PRO A 538 -0.26 -20.29 -7.42
CA PRO A 538 -1.21 -21.40 -7.36
C PRO A 538 -2.55 -21.01 -6.71
N SER A 539 -3.61 -21.74 -7.08
CA SER A 539 -5.00 -21.43 -6.69
C SER A 539 -5.31 -21.56 -5.19
N PHE A 540 -4.48 -22.26 -4.40
CA PHE A 540 -4.66 -22.31 -2.95
C PHE A 540 -4.55 -20.93 -2.29
N TRP A 541 -3.88 -19.96 -2.92
CA TRP A 541 -3.86 -18.59 -2.43
C TRP A 541 -5.24 -17.93 -2.48
N VAL A 542 -6.09 -18.29 -3.45
CA VAL A 542 -7.49 -17.85 -3.50
C VAL A 542 -8.26 -18.33 -2.26
N ALA A 543 -7.96 -19.55 -1.80
CA ALA A 543 -8.54 -20.11 -0.58
C ALA A 543 -8.06 -19.40 0.69
N LEU A 544 -6.75 -19.38 0.90
CA LEU A 544 -6.14 -18.81 2.10
C LEU A 544 -6.43 -17.32 2.19
N GLY A 545 -6.18 -16.58 1.11
CA GLY A 545 -6.48 -15.16 1.03
C GLY A 545 -7.97 -14.93 1.25
N GLY A 546 -8.86 -15.58 0.50
CA GLY A 546 -10.30 -15.35 0.60
C GLY A 546 -10.87 -15.54 2.01
N VAL A 547 -10.39 -16.53 2.76
CA VAL A 547 -10.85 -16.81 4.14
C VAL A 547 -10.20 -15.88 5.16
N PHE A 548 -8.87 -15.82 5.23
CA PHE A 548 -8.18 -15.13 6.32
C PHE A 548 -8.27 -13.62 6.20
N SER A 549 -8.22 -13.06 4.99
CA SER A 549 -8.42 -11.62 4.78
C SER A 549 -9.85 -11.17 5.08
N SER A 550 -10.84 -12.05 4.87
CA SER A 550 -12.24 -11.76 5.23
C SER A 550 -12.44 -11.64 6.75
N MET A 551 -11.52 -12.17 7.56
CA MET A 551 -11.53 -12.03 9.01
C MET A 551 -10.84 -10.74 9.49
N GLU A 552 -10.03 -10.09 8.66
CA GLU A 552 -9.29 -8.87 9.02
C GLU A 552 -10.15 -7.69 9.46
N PRO A 553 -11.37 -7.46 8.92
CA PRO A 553 -12.22 -6.37 9.39
C PRO A 553 -12.70 -6.52 10.85
N VAL A 554 -12.60 -7.71 11.46
CA VAL A 554 -13.20 -8.00 12.77
C VAL A 554 -12.67 -7.11 13.90
N PRO A 555 -11.34 -6.93 14.10
CA PRO A 555 -10.83 -6.01 15.11
C PRO A 555 -11.25 -4.55 14.89
N LEU A 556 -11.51 -4.16 13.64
CA LEU A 556 -11.80 -2.77 13.26
C LEU A 556 -13.14 -2.29 13.82
N PHE A 557 -14.11 -3.19 13.99
CA PHE A 557 -15.36 -2.88 14.70
C PHE A 557 -15.10 -2.44 16.15
N GLY A 558 -14.15 -3.08 16.84
CA GLY A 558 -13.75 -2.72 18.20
C GLY A 558 -13.06 -1.35 18.28
N ILE A 559 -12.26 -1.01 17.26
CA ILE A 559 -11.54 0.26 17.17
C ILE A 559 -12.51 1.44 17.05
N VAL A 560 -13.59 1.32 16.26
CA VAL A 560 -14.62 2.37 16.17
C VAL A 560 -15.34 2.59 17.48
N VAL A 561 -15.75 1.51 18.15
CA VAL A 561 -16.41 1.61 19.46
C VAL A 561 -15.48 2.34 20.44
N ARG A 562 -14.18 2.02 20.41
CA ARG A 562 -13.19 2.69 21.24
C ARG A 562 -13.04 4.17 20.88
N GLY A 563 -12.95 4.52 19.59
CA GLY A 563 -12.90 5.90 19.12
C GLY A 563 -14.13 6.71 19.60
N LEU A 564 -15.32 6.11 19.60
CA LEU A 564 -16.53 6.75 20.12
C LEU A 564 -16.47 6.98 21.64
N MET A 565 -15.93 6.01 22.40
CA MET A 565 -15.72 6.15 23.84
C MET A 565 -14.73 7.29 24.14
N GLU A 566 -13.64 7.37 23.40
CA GLU A 566 -12.63 8.42 23.51
C GLU A 566 -13.20 9.79 23.16
N TYR A 567 -13.96 9.90 22.07
CA TYR A 567 -14.69 11.12 21.71
C TYR A 567 -15.58 11.61 22.87
N ARG A 568 -16.35 10.71 23.49
CA ARG A 568 -17.19 11.04 24.64
C ARG A 568 -16.35 11.48 25.84
N SER A 569 -15.21 10.85 26.08
CA SER A 569 -14.28 11.21 27.16
C SER A 569 -13.73 12.63 26.96
N ILE A 570 -13.24 12.96 25.77
CA ILE A 570 -12.74 14.30 25.41
C ILE A 570 -13.82 15.36 25.62
N ARG A 571 -15.07 15.07 25.21
CA ARG A 571 -16.20 15.97 25.38
C ARG A 571 -16.54 16.23 26.86
N LYS A 572 -16.30 15.25 27.74
CA LYS A 572 -16.53 15.40 29.19
C LYS A 572 -15.49 16.28 29.86
N GLU A 573 -14.22 16.22 29.44
CA GLU A 573 -13.13 17.05 29.98
C GLU A 573 -13.24 18.53 29.58
N GLY A 574 -14.07 18.86 28.60
CA GLY A 574 -14.38 20.24 28.21
C GLY A 574 -13.37 20.86 27.23
N LYS A 575 -13.48 22.19 27.05
CA LYS A 575 -12.69 22.93 26.03
C LYS A 575 -11.23 23.12 26.40
N GLU A 576 -10.88 23.04 27.69
CA GLU A 576 -9.53 23.30 28.20
C GLU A 576 -8.59 22.09 28.07
N PHE A 577 -9.08 20.94 27.60
CA PHE A 577 -8.28 19.73 27.46
C PHE A 577 -7.12 19.92 26.46
N PRO A 578 -5.84 19.86 26.90
CA PRO A 578 -4.71 20.24 26.05
C PRO A 578 -4.52 19.40 24.79
N TYR A 579 -4.97 18.15 24.78
CA TYR A 579 -4.77 17.19 23.68
C TYR A 579 -6.03 16.94 22.85
N LYS A 580 -7.00 17.87 22.86
CA LYS A 580 -8.27 17.75 22.13
C LYS A 580 -8.10 17.42 20.65
N TRP A 581 -7.31 18.23 19.91
CA TRP A 581 -7.09 18.03 18.48
C TRP A 581 -6.31 16.76 18.14
N PRO A 582 -5.16 16.46 18.80
CA PRO A 582 -4.49 15.17 18.65
C PRO A 582 -5.44 13.97 18.76
N LEU A 583 -6.30 13.95 19.79
CA LEU A 583 -7.25 12.86 19.99
C LEU A 583 -8.40 12.88 18.98
N TYR A 584 -8.85 14.03 18.48
CA TYR A 584 -9.83 14.08 17.39
C TYR A 584 -9.30 13.45 16.10
N PHE A 585 -8.03 13.68 15.77
CA PHE A 585 -7.38 13.02 14.64
C PHE A 585 -7.25 11.50 14.85
N ILE A 586 -6.95 11.05 16.08
CA ILE A 586 -6.95 9.61 16.41
C ILE A 586 -8.36 9.00 16.29
N VAL A 587 -9.41 9.71 16.73
CA VAL A 587 -10.80 9.28 16.54
C VAL A 587 -11.18 9.21 15.07
N ALA A 588 -10.75 10.19 14.26
CA ALA A 588 -10.94 10.16 12.80
C ALA A 588 -10.22 8.95 12.17
N SER A 589 -8.98 8.66 12.59
CA SER A 589 -8.26 7.46 12.17
C SER A 589 -9.05 6.19 12.48
N SER A 590 -9.61 6.07 13.70
CA SER A 590 -10.47 4.93 14.07
C SER A 590 -11.72 4.79 13.20
N PHE A 591 -12.38 5.90 12.84
CA PHE A 591 -13.52 5.90 11.93
C PHE A 591 -13.12 5.42 10.53
N TRP A 592 -12.04 5.96 9.98
CA TRP A 592 -11.52 5.58 8.66
C TRP A 592 -10.93 4.18 8.65
N ASN A 593 -10.49 3.65 9.79
CA ASN A 593 -10.04 2.26 9.87
C ASN A 593 -11.22 1.32 9.57
N PHE A 594 -12.37 1.57 10.18
CA PHE A 594 -13.57 0.84 9.82
C PHE A 594 -14.10 1.14 8.42
N MET A 595 -14.23 2.42 8.04
CA MET A 595 -14.84 2.76 6.75
C MET A 595 -13.92 2.45 5.57
N GLY A 596 -12.69 2.96 5.63
CA GLY A 596 -11.65 2.82 4.60
C GLY A 596 -11.10 1.41 4.50
N ALA A 597 -10.59 0.84 5.60
CA ALA A 597 -10.01 -0.51 5.59
C ALA A 597 -11.09 -1.60 5.74
N GLY A 598 -11.95 -1.51 6.74
CA GLY A 598 -12.98 -2.53 7.01
C GLY A 598 -14.04 -2.67 5.92
N VAL A 599 -14.81 -1.62 5.64
CA VAL A 599 -15.94 -1.66 4.70
C VAL A 599 -15.45 -1.70 3.25
N PHE A 600 -14.63 -0.73 2.84
CA PHE A 600 -14.16 -0.68 1.46
C PHE A 600 -13.08 -1.71 1.13
N GLY A 601 -12.27 -2.13 2.12
CA GLY A 601 -11.36 -3.26 1.92
C GLY A 601 -12.13 -4.57 1.76
N PHE A 602 -13.09 -4.87 2.65
CA PHE A 602 -13.92 -6.07 2.52
C PHE A 602 -14.72 -6.11 1.21
N LEU A 603 -15.23 -4.97 0.74
CA LEU A 603 -15.94 -4.86 -0.53
C LEU A 603 -15.12 -5.44 -1.69
N ILE A 604 -13.82 -5.13 -1.74
CA ILE A 604 -12.93 -5.60 -2.80
C ILE A 604 -12.20 -6.90 -2.44
N ASN A 605 -12.46 -7.48 -1.27
CA ASN A 605 -11.75 -8.64 -0.77
C ASN A 605 -12.30 -9.98 -1.29
N LEU A 606 -13.61 -10.07 -1.45
CA LEU A 606 -14.28 -11.32 -1.84
C LEU A 606 -13.75 -11.77 -3.21
N PRO A 607 -13.20 -12.99 -3.35
CA PRO A 607 -12.57 -13.44 -4.60
C PRO A 607 -13.41 -13.21 -5.85
N ILE A 608 -14.74 -13.40 -5.78
CA ILE A 608 -15.62 -13.16 -6.93
C ILE A 608 -15.78 -11.68 -7.28
N VAL A 609 -15.78 -10.78 -6.29
CA VAL A 609 -15.85 -9.34 -6.53
C VAL A 609 -14.49 -8.86 -7.04
N ASN A 610 -13.43 -9.27 -6.35
CA ASN A 610 -12.05 -8.94 -6.68
C ASN A 610 -11.69 -9.40 -8.10
N TYR A 611 -12.18 -10.54 -8.58
CA TYR A 611 -11.94 -10.99 -9.96
C TYR A 611 -12.31 -9.94 -11.03
N TYR A 612 -13.36 -9.15 -10.80
CA TYR A 612 -13.80 -8.10 -11.72
C TYR A 612 -13.29 -6.70 -11.35
N GLU A 613 -13.03 -6.45 -10.07
CA GLU A 613 -12.57 -5.16 -9.56
C GLU A 613 -11.05 -5.01 -9.54
N HIS A 614 -10.28 -6.10 -9.50
CA HIS A 614 -8.84 -6.07 -9.29
C HIS A 614 -8.14 -5.11 -10.26
N GLY A 615 -7.45 -4.12 -9.69
CA GLY A 615 -6.87 -3.03 -10.45
C GLY A 615 -7.92 -2.06 -11.00
N THR A 616 -8.90 -1.62 -10.21
CA THR A 616 -9.85 -0.57 -10.63
C THR A 616 -9.91 0.56 -9.59
N TYR A 617 -10.78 1.55 -9.81
CA TYR A 617 -10.93 2.69 -8.93
C TYR A 617 -11.48 2.33 -7.52
N LEU A 618 -12.05 1.14 -7.29
CA LEU A 618 -12.40 0.74 -5.92
C LEU A 618 -11.14 0.42 -5.09
N THR A 619 -10.09 -0.10 -5.71
CA THR A 619 -8.75 -0.22 -5.12
C THR A 619 -8.23 1.16 -4.71
N MET A 620 -8.35 2.18 -5.57
CA MET A 620 -7.95 3.56 -5.20
C MET A 620 -8.82 4.13 -4.07
N ASN A 621 -10.13 3.83 -4.08
CA ASN A 621 -11.08 4.26 -3.06
C ASN A 621 -10.71 3.71 -1.68
N HIS A 622 -10.52 2.40 -1.60
CA HIS A 622 -10.01 1.73 -0.40
C HIS A 622 -8.63 2.28 -0.01
N GLY A 623 -7.69 2.36 -0.95
CA GLY A 623 -6.33 2.82 -0.70
C GLY A 623 -6.26 4.22 -0.07
N HIS A 624 -7.03 5.20 -0.54
CA HIS A 624 -7.08 6.53 0.09
C HIS A 624 -7.79 6.50 1.45
N GLY A 625 -8.91 5.78 1.55
CA GLY A 625 -9.66 5.64 2.80
C GLY A 625 -8.86 4.95 3.89
N ALA A 626 -8.04 3.95 3.54
CA ALA A 626 -7.17 3.22 4.45
C ALA A 626 -5.85 3.95 4.71
N LEU A 627 -5.04 4.20 3.68
CA LEU A 627 -3.70 4.77 3.87
C LEU A 627 -3.74 6.17 4.48
N PHE A 628 -4.49 7.10 3.87
CA PHE A 628 -4.59 8.46 4.39
C PHE A 628 -5.58 8.54 5.56
N GLY A 629 -6.76 7.93 5.44
CA GLY A 629 -7.77 7.97 6.48
C GLY A 629 -7.32 7.32 7.79
N VAL A 630 -6.56 6.22 7.75
CA VAL A 630 -6.05 5.54 8.96
C VAL A 630 -4.69 6.07 9.35
N TYR A 631 -3.65 5.72 8.58
CA TYR A 631 -2.27 6.01 8.95
C TYR A 631 -1.95 7.50 8.80
N GLY A 632 -2.53 8.18 7.82
CA GLY A 632 -2.36 9.62 7.66
C GLY A 632 -2.96 10.40 8.85
N MET A 633 -4.22 10.15 9.19
CA MET A 633 -4.88 10.80 10.34
C MET A 633 -4.20 10.44 11.67
N LEU A 634 -3.79 9.17 11.85
CA LEU A 634 -3.03 8.76 13.03
C LEU A 634 -1.71 9.50 13.12
N SER A 635 -0.96 9.60 12.01
CA SER A 635 0.30 10.34 11.95
C SER A 635 0.11 11.80 12.33
N ILE A 636 -0.93 12.47 11.79
CA ILE A 636 -1.24 13.86 12.17
C ILE A 636 -1.59 13.94 13.68
N GLY A 637 -2.34 12.97 14.21
CA GLY A 637 -2.63 12.88 15.64
C GLY A 637 -1.36 12.76 16.52
N LEU A 638 -0.44 11.87 16.15
CA LEU A 638 0.85 11.67 16.82
C LEU A 638 1.74 12.91 16.71
N LEU A 639 1.81 13.51 15.52
CA LEU A 639 2.51 14.76 15.29
C LEU A 639 2.00 15.85 16.22
N LEU A 640 0.68 16.08 16.25
CA LEU A 640 0.08 17.13 17.08
C LEU A 640 0.23 16.82 18.57
N PHE A 641 0.23 15.55 18.96
CA PHE A 641 0.51 15.15 20.33
C PHE A 641 1.92 15.56 20.75
N SER A 642 2.94 15.23 19.95
CA SER A 642 4.32 15.66 20.19
C SER A 642 4.42 17.18 20.17
N TRP A 643 3.82 17.82 19.17
CA TRP A 643 3.85 19.28 18.98
C TRP A 643 3.27 20.03 20.19
N ARG A 644 2.21 19.49 20.80
CA ARG A 644 1.59 20.07 21.98
C ARG A 644 2.53 20.13 23.19
N GLY A 645 3.40 19.13 23.34
CA GLY A 645 4.45 19.13 24.36
C GLY A 645 5.65 20.00 23.98
N LEU A 646 5.89 20.22 22.69
CA LEU A 646 7.01 21.01 22.19
C LEU A 646 6.79 22.54 22.25
N VAL A 647 5.57 23.00 21.94
CA VAL A 647 5.24 24.44 21.79
C VAL A 647 4.67 25.04 23.07
N ASP A 648 4.99 26.32 23.32
CA ASP A 648 4.38 27.13 24.38
C ASP A 648 2.85 27.24 24.20
N LYS A 649 2.09 26.98 25.27
CA LYS A 649 0.62 27.05 25.29
C LYS A 649 0.09 28.39 24.76
N ALA A 650 0.79 29.51 25.00
CA ALA A 650 0.35 30.83 24.56
C ALA A 650 0.22 30.99 23.04
N HIS A 651 0.95 30.17 22.27
CA HIS A 651 0.99 30.24 20.81
C HIS A 651 0.15 29.13 20.14
N TRP A 652 -0.57 28.32 20.91
CA TRP A 652 -1.39 27.24 20.39
C TRP A 652 -2.72 27.76 19.82
N ASN A 653 -2.90 27.68 18.50
CA ASN A 653 -4.11 28.12 17.80
C ASN A 653 -5.03 26.97 17.38
N ASP A 654 -6.19 26.87 18.02
CA ASP A 654 -7.23 25.86 17.73
C ASP A 654 -7.93 26.06 16.37
N GLY A 655 -7.97 27.29 15.84
CA GLY A 655 -8.66 27.62 14.60
C GLY A 655 -8.03 26.99 13.36
N ALA A 656 -6.70 27.05 13.23
CA ALA A 656 -5.97 26.42 12.13
C ALA A 656 -6.13 24.89 12.14
N LEU A 657 -6.08 24.28 13.34
CA LEU A 657 -6.27 22.84 13.53
C LEU A 657 -7.70 22.41 13.22
N LYS A 658 -8.70 23.22 13.60
CA LYS A 658 -10.10 22.98 13.23
C LYS A 658 -10.30 22.97 11.73
N LEU A 659 -9.76 23.97 11.04
CA LEU A 659 -9.87 24.06 9.58
C LEU A 659 -9.23 22.84 8.92
N SER A 660 -8.02 22.50 9.36
CA SER A 660 -7.28 21.33 8.89
C SER A 660 -8.05 20.01 9.07
N PHE A 661 -8.59 19.77 10.27
CA PHE A 661 -9.37 18.57 10.59
C PHE A 661 -10.59 18.39 9.68
N PHE A 662 -11.38 19.45 9.47
CA PHE A 662 -12.54 19.38 8.59
C PHE A 662 -12.16 19.35 7.11
N GLY A 663 -11.11 20.07 6.70
CA GLY A 663 -10.59 20.03 5.32
C GLY A 663 -10.20 18.62 4.91
N PHE A 664 -9.48 17.91 5.78
CA PHE A 664 -9.10 16.52 5.54
C PHE A 664 -10.28 15.56 5.54
N ASN A 665 -11.12 15.58 6.59
CA ASN A 665 -12.20 14.60 6.70
C ASN A 665 -13.32 14.83 5.69
N ALA A 666 -13.76 16.08 5.49
CA ALA A 666 -14.80 16.38 4.52
C ALA A 666 -14.27 16.22 3.08
N GLY A 667 -13.01 16.60 2.82
CA GLY A 667 -12.36 16.34 1.54
C GLY A 667 -12.25 14.85 1.23
N LEU A 668 -11.83 14.04 2.20
CA LEU A 668 -11.73 12.58 2.01
C LEU A 668 -13.10 11.91 1.83
N VAL A 669 -14.13 12.31 2.60
CA VAL A 669 -15.51 11.82 2.39
C VAL A 669 -15.98 12.14 0.97
N LEU A 670 -15.80 13.37 0.50
CA LEU A 670 -16.21 13.77 -0.84
C LEU A 670 -15.39 13.09 -1.94
N LEU A 671 -14.09 12.87 -1.72
CA LEU A 671 -13.24 12.10 -2.64
C LEU A 671 -13.74 10.66 -2.79
N THR A 672 -13.95 9.99 -1.66
CA THR A 672 -14.41 8.60 -1.57
C THR A 672 -15.79 8.44 -2.21
N PHE A 673 -16.80 9.12 -1.68
CA PHE A 673 -18.20 8.90 -2.09
C PHE A 673 -18.60 9.69 -3.34
N GLY A 674 -17.95 10.83 -3.59
CA GLY A 674 -18.27 11.71 -4.71
C GLY A 674 -17.51 11.39 -5.99
N THR A 675 -16.41 10.64 -5.94
CA THR A 675 -15.61 10.33 -7.15
C THR A 675 -15.15 8.87 -7.20
N LEU A 676 -14.29 8.44 -6.29
CA LEU A 676 -13.58 7.16 -6.45
C LEU A 676 -14.53 5.96 -6.41
N PHE A 677 -15.43 5.91 -5.42
CA PHE A 677 -16.40 4.84 -5.28
C PHE A 677 -17.36 4.71 -6.48
N PRO A 678 -18.10 5.76 -6.92
CA PRO A 678 -19.02 5.62 -8.06
C PRO A 678 -18.29 5.29 -9.37
N VAL A 679 -17.11 5.86 -9.63
CA VAL A 679 -16.31 5.50 -10.82
C VAL A 679 -15.85 4.04 -10.73
N GLY A 680 -15.39 3.60 -9.56
CA GLY A 680 -14.98 2.22 -9.32
C GLY A 680 -16.10 1.20 -9.52
N ILE A 681 -17.31 1.49 -9.03
CA ILE A 681 -18.48 0.63 -9.27
C ILE A 681 -18.78 0.50 -10.76
N LEU A 682 -18.77 1.61 -11.50
CA LEU A 682 -18.98 1.59 -12.96
C LEU A 682 -17.87 0.84 -13.70
N GLN A 683 -16.64 0.90 -13.18
CA GLN A 683 -15.48 0.23 -13.75
C GLN A 683 -15.58 -1.29 -13.53
N ALA A 684 -15.83 -1.74 -12.30
CA ALA A 684 -16.07 -3.14 -11.97
C ALA A 684 -17.29 -3.71 -12.72
N TRP A 685 -18.36 -2.92 -12.87
CA TRP A 685 -19.53 -3.29 -13.67
C TRP A 685 -19.19 -3.45 -15.15
N THR A 686 -18.38 -2.54 -15.71
CA THR A 686 -17.90 -2.64 -17.09
C THR A 686 -17.02 -3.88 -17.27
N SER A 687 -16.15 -4.17 -16.30
CA SER A 687 -15.30 -5.37 -16.28
C SER A 687 -16.15 -6.65 -16.29
N PHE A 688 -17.20 -6.69 -15.47
CA PHE A 688 -18.15 -7.81 -15.43
C PHE A 688 -18.88 -8.04 -16.75
N GLN A 689 -19.37 -6.96 -17.39
CA GLN A 689 -20.19 -7.07 -18.59
C GLN A 689 -19.37 -7.29 -19.87
N LYS A 690 -18.24 -6.59 -20.01
CA LYS A 690 -17.50 -6.47 -21.27
C LYS A 690 -16.05 -6.97 -21.20
N GLY A 691 -15.55 -7.26 -20.00
CA GLY A 691 -14.16 -7.64 -19.74
C GLY A 691 -13.33 -6.48 -19.20
N LEU A 692 -12.27 -6.81 -18.46
CA LEU A 692 -11.42 -5.86 -17.77
C LEU A 692 -10.69 -4.93 -18.75
N TRP A 693 -10.28 -5.45 -19.92
CA TRP A 693 -9.60 -4.64 -20.94
C TRP A 693 -10.42 -3.41 -21.35
N VAL A 694 -11.76 -3.53 -21.43
CA VAL A 694 -12.67 -2.39 -21.72
C VAL A 694 -12.76 -1.44 -20.53
N ALA A 695 -12.82 -1.97 -19.31
CA ALA A 695 -12.88 -1.17 -18.09
C ALA A 695 -11.58 -0.36 -17.87
N ARG A 696 -10.48 -0.81 -18.47
CA ARG A 696 -9.16 -0.20 -18.43
C ARG A 696 -8.82 0.62 -19.68
N ASP A 697 -9.67 0.59 -20.70
CA ASP A 697 -9.47 1.39 -21.89
C ASP A 697 -9.75 2.88 -21.65
N ALA A 698 -9.03 3.76 -22.36
CA ALA A 698 -9.25 5.20 -22.27
C ALA A 698 -10.72 5.61 -22.52
N SER A 699 -11.45 4.87 -23.38
CA SER A 699 -12.88 5.11 -23.66
C SER A 699 -13.78 4.95 -22.44
N PHE A 700 -13.38 4.19 -21.41
CA PHE A 700 -14.12 4.14 -20.15
C PHE A 700 -14.07 5.48 -19.42
N PHE A 701 -12.87 6.07 -19.34
CA PHE A 701 -12.63 7.34 -18.64
C PHE A 701 -13.21 8.56 -19.40
N GLU A 702 -13.31 8.45 -20.73
CA GLU A 702 -13.89 9.48 -21.61
C GLU A 702 -15.43 9.51 -21.59
N ARG A 703 -16.09 8.56 -20.92
CA ARG A 703 -17.56 8.58 -20.77
C ARG A 703 -17.98 9.84 -20.03
N GLY A 704 -19.03 10.51 -20.51
CA GLY A 704 -19.46 11.82 -19.97
C GLY A 704 -19.65 11.86 -18.45
N PHE A 705 -20.24 10.83 -17.84
CA PHE A 705 -20.41 10.76 -16.39
C PHE A 705 -19.09 10.53 -15.63
N VAL A 706 -18.20 9.66 -16.14
CA VAL A 706 -16.88 9.40 -15.51
C VAL A 706 -16.00 10.65 -15.61
N HIS A 707 -15.96 11.27 -16.79
CA HIS A 707 -15.26 12.53 -17.02
C HIS A 707 -15.81 13.65 -16.12
N PHE A 708 -17.13 13.77 -15.97
CA PHE A 708 -17.76 14.74 -15.06
C PHE A 708 -17.30 14.54 -13.62
N LEU A 709 -17.40 13.31 -13.09
CA LEU A 709 -16.98 13.00 -11.72
C LEU A 709 -15.49 13.28 -11.48
N GLY A 710 -14.63 12.93 -12.44
CA GLY A 710 -13.22 13.23 -12.35
C GLY A 710 -12.90 14.72 -12.47
N THR A 711 -13.69 15.50 -13.21
CA THR A 711 -13.55 16.97 -13.28
C THR A 711 -13.90 17.62 -11.95
N VAL A 712 -15.02 17.23 -11.32
CA VAL A 712 -15.46 17.81 -10.04
C VAL A 712 -14.60 17.35 -8.85
N ARG A 713 -13.79 16.30 -9.01
CA ARG A 713 -12.81 15.82 -8.03
C ARG A 713 -11.83 16.91 -7.56
N ILE A 714 -11.62 17.96 -8.35
CA ILE A 714 -10.83 19.12 -7.93
C ILE A 714 -11.35 19.73 -6.61
N VAL A 715 -12.66 19.65 -6.33
CA VAL A 715 -13.26 20.17 -5.11
C VAL A 715 -12.75 19.43 -3.86
N PRO A 716 -12.94 18.10 -3.70
CA PRO A 716 -12.38 17.39 -2.57
C PRO A 716 -10.84 17.48 -2.50
N ASP A 717 -10.14 17.49 -3.64
CA ASP A 717 -8.68 17.60 -3.67
C ASP A 717 -8.21 18.96 -3.09
N LEU A 718 -8.87 20.07 -3.48
CA LEU A 718 -8.59 21.40 -2.90
C LEU A 718 -8.96 21.49 -1.42
N MET A 719 -9.99 20.79 -0.96
CA MET A 719 -10.30 20.73 0.47
C MET A 719 -9.19 20.05 1.26
N ILE A 720 -8.64 18.95 0.75
CA ILE A 720 -7.52 18.25 1.39
C ILE A 720 -6.27 19.13 1.37
N ILE A 721 -5.92 19.73 0.22
CA ILE A 721 -4.68 20.50 0.07
C ILE A 721 -4.79 21.87 0.76
N VAL A 722 -5.75 22.69 0.36
CA VAL A 722 -5.84 24.10 0.75
C VAL A 722 -6.47 24.28 2.13
N LEU A 723 -7.46 23.46 2.48
CA LEU A 723 -8.14 23.55 3.79
C LEU A 723 -7.58 22.55 4.80
N GLY A 724 -6.89 21.49 4.36
CA GLY A 724 -6.27 20.47 5.21
C GLY A 724 -4.78 20.72 5.46
N VAL A 725 -3.96 20.53 4.42
CA VAL A 725 -2.48 20.56 4.52
C VAL A 725 -1.96 21.97 4.80
N LEU A 726 -2.38 22.99 4.05
CA LEU A 726 -1.83 24.34 4.18
C LEU A 726 -2.06 24.95 5.58
N PRO A 727 -3.24 24.85 6.23
CA PRO A 727 -3.44 25.37 7.57
C PRO A 727 -2.60 24.63 8.61
N LEU A 728 -2.39 23.32 8.44
CA LEU A 728 -1.51 22.54 9.31
C LEU A 728 -0.05 22.97 9.12
N ALA A 729 0.42 23.15 7.88
CA ALA A 729 1.74 23.68 7.58
C ALA A 729 1.94 25.06 8.22
N TYR A 730 1.00 25.98 7.97
CA TYR A 730 1.00 27.31 8.57
C TYR A 730 1.10 27.23 10.10
N PHE A 731 0.29 26.38 10.74
CA PHE A 731 0.33 26.18 12.19
C PHE A 731 1.71 25.72 12.67
N LEU A 732 2.32 24.72 12.04
CA LEU A 732 3.62 24.20 12.46
C LEU A 732 4.74 25.23 12.24
N PHE A 733 4.78 25.90 11.09
CA PHE A 733 5.82 26.88 10.81
C PHE A 733 5.71 28.15 11.68
N THR A 734 4.50 28.62 11.96
CA THR A 734 4.30 29.81 12.81
C THR A 734 4.55 29.54 14.29
N THR A 735 4.37 28.31 14.75
CA THR A 735 4.58 27.95 16.16
C THR A 735 5.98 27.41 16.45
N TYR A 736 6.75 27.00 15.43
CA TYR A 736 8.12 26.51 15.58
C TYR A 736 9.10 27.51 16.25
N PRO A 737 9.04 28.83 16.01
CA PRO A 737 9.87 29.80 16.75
C PRO A 737 9.54 29.85 18.24
N HIS A 738 8.38 29.34 18.66
CA HIS A 738 7.84 29.39 20.02
C HIS A 738 7.93 28.03 20.73
N LEU A 739 8.95 27.23 20.41
CA LEU A 739 9.30 26.03 21.16
C LEU A 739 9.73 26.38 22.58
N LYS A 740 9.40 25.51 23.54
CA LYS A 740 9.81 25.66 24.94
C LYS A 740 11.32 25.58 25.13
N ALA A 741 11.79 26.13 26.25
CA ALA A 741 13.19 26.10 26.62
C ALA A 741 13.71 24.66 26.85
N ARG A 742 14.98 24.44 26.46
CA ARG A 742 15.71 23.20 26.74
C ARG A 742 16.30 23.26 28.15
N ALA A 743 15.57 22.80 29.15
CA ALA A 743 15.99 22.92 30.54
C ALA A 743 16.44 21.59 31.18
N ILE A 744 16.14 20.44 30.56
CA ILE A 744 16.58 19.13 31.05
C ILE A 744 17.92 18.79 30.40
N GLN A 745 18.98 18.62 31.20
CA GLN A 745 20.34 18.39 30.71
C GLN A 745 20.61 16.91 30.40
N GLU A 746 21.69 16.64 29.65
CA GLU A 746 22.14 15.27 29.40
C GLU A 746 22.48 14.56 30.72
N GLY A 747 21.96 13.34 30.91
CA GLY A 747 22.13 12.55 32.11
C GLY A 747 21.20 12.92 33.27
N GLU A 748 20.35 13.94 33.11
CA GLU A 748 19.37 14.33 34.11
C GLU A 748 18.11 13.44 34.05
N SER A 749 17.53 13.16 35.21
CA SER A 749 16.28 12.41 35.32
C SER A 749 15.09 13.28 34.92
N VAL A 750 14.35 12.82 33.90
CA VAL A 750 13.10 13.46 33.44
C VAL A 750 12.02 13.34 34.51
N TRP A 751 11.98 12.25 35.26
CA TRP A 751 10.95 12.01 36.29
C TRP A 751 11.16 12.83 37.55
N GLU A 752 12.41 13.02 37.99
CA GLU A 752 12.73 13.88 39.14
C GLU A 752 12.27 15.32 38.89
N ARG A 753 12.48 15.82 37.67
CA ARG A 753 11.99 17.15 37.25
C ARG A 753 10.48 17.25 37.15
N LEU A 754 9.77 16.15 36.88
CA LEU A 754 8.31 16.09 36.88
C LEU A 754 7.70 15.96 38.29
N GLY A 755 8.53 15.86 39.34
CA GLY A 755 8.08 15.58 40.70
C GLY A 755 7.37 14.23 40.83
N VAL A 756 7.71 13.28 39.94
CA VAL A 756 7.20 11.91 39.94
C VAL A 756 8.27 11.05 40.60
N LYS A 757 8.03 10.64 41.85
CA LYS A 757 8.80 9.55 42.48
C LYS A 757 8.30 8.23 41.89
N LEU A 758 9.20 7.49 41.26
CA LEU A 758 8.93 6.09 40.90
C LEU A 758 8.96 5.19 42.13
#